data_AF-A0A7H8QS81-F1
#
_entry.id   AF-A0A7H8QS81-F1
#
_cell.length_a   1.000
_cell.length_b   1.000
_cell.length_c   1.000
_cell.angle_alpha   90.00
_cell.angle_beta   90.00
_cell.angle_gamma   90.00
#
_symmetry.space_group_name_H-M   'P 1'
#
loop_
_entity.id
_entity.type
_entity.pdbx_description
1 polymer ?
#
loop_
_entity_poly.entity_id
_entity_poly.type
_entity_poly.pdbx_seq_one_letter_code
_entity_poly.pdbx_strand_id
1 'polypeptide(L)'
;MALNDPTLEKGAKDSEFPPDYDEEGFSRRGSRVASVHDANRATIGKQLELEAEDAIKYRTCSWQKTAALLFSEYICLAIMSFPWSYSVLGLVPALILTVFIAAVVLYTSLVLWKFCLRHPEIRDVCDIGQYLFWDSKIAWWATAVMFLLNNTFIQGLHILTGAKYLNTMTGHSTCTIIFSVVTGIVSFFCSLPRTFDGLSKMATVSAFFTFISVLLATIFAAIEAHPTGYDAATLGEPLVTAFPVKGTTYVTAMSAFLNISYTFIGQITLPSFIAEMKEPQEFWKSVVAVTIAEIFVFSIVGAVCYAYIGNQYMTAPAFGSLGNEIYKKIAFSFMIPTLIFLGVLYASVSARFVFLRLFDGTRHKSSHTVVGWSSWAGILAVLWALAFVVAEVIPFFSDLLSIMSSLFDSFFGFIFWGVAYIRMRSADHGPDFYKTRGIRGWVGFLVNVFFILVGIYFLTAVRYSYRGLRSLCATRQLPTAVVNGAQQLRPLPGTGNGVRGISSSSRQSVRRASRPACYANGQPTSIRSASSQAGLKKTQLYDLHVARGAKMVPFAGYDMPLQYSDLSHLESHHWTREKASLFDVSHMVQHRLTGPGALPLLMKVTPSALDTLGNNQSTLSCLLEDGTGGIVDDTVITRLAPESFYFVTNAGRRDEDLVFLSAAIDAYRKEHGADSIQWEILSDRALVALQGPLAASVLQSFIYTGEGEDPALTDLNTLYFGQCRELYLTLADGSKSAHRLLISRTGYTGEDGFEISIPTTSSSSSLPAQVTELLLSQPEKVRLAGLAARDSLRLEAGMCLYGHDISTAQTPPTAALGWVVGRNRRDPDSPASQFNGASVILPQLASPAKTLSQRRIGLTIEKGSPAREGAVIVDPADKTTQIGVVTSGLPSPSLGGTNIAMGYIKQGFHKKGTEVEVLVRNKVRKATVTPMPWVPSKFHRPA
;
A
#
# COMPACT_ATOMS: atom_id res chain seq x y z
N MET A 1 -57.98 31.39 58.11
CA MET A 1 -58.03 32.85 58.33
C MET A 1 -56.60 33.35 58.18
N ALA A 2 -56.33 34.23 57.19
CA ALA A 2 -55.07 34.98 56.98
C ALA A 2 -53.80 34.13 56.70
N LEU A 3 -52.79 34.48 55.89
CA LEU A 3 -52.34 35.66 55.13
C LEU A 3 -51.27 35.21 54.09
N ASN A 4 -51.06 35.99 53.04
CA ASN A 4 -49.95 35.91 52.07
C ASN A 4 -48.56 36.06 52.74
N ASP A 5 -47.51 35.37 52.23
CA ASP A 5 -46.25 35.95 51.71
C ASP A 5 -45.32 34.87 51.08
N PRO A 6 -44.22 35.19 50.35
CA PRO A 6 -43.92 34.63 49.04
C PRO A 6 -42.57 33.90 49.00
N THR A 7 -42.34 33.09 47.99
CA THR A 7 -41.02 32.77 47.40
C THR A 7 -41.24 31.58 46.51
N LEU A 8 -41.18 31.80 45.19
CA LEU A 8 -40.64 30.90 44.16
C LEU A 8 -41.01 31.49 42.80
N GLU A 9 -40.57 32.72 42.56
CA GLU A 9 -40.48 33.29 41.22
C GLU A 9 -38.99 33.57 40.98
N LYS A 10 -38.33 32.69 40.21
CA LYS A 10 -37.15 32.98 39.38
C LYS A 10 -36.69 31.71 38.67
N GLY A 11 -36.87 31.69 37.34
CA GLY A 11 -35.92 31.00 36.46
C GLY A 11 -36.44 29.87 35.56
N ALA A 12 -37.67 29.92 35.03
CA ALA A 12 -37.96 29.22 33.78
C ALA A 12 -37.62 30.17 32.62
N LYS A 13 -36.37 30.13 32.16
CA LYS A 13 -36.03 30.73 30.86
C LYS A 13 -36.51 29.77 29.78
N ASP A 14 -37.41 30.28 28.95
CA ASP A 14 -37.82 29.68 27.68
C ASP A 14 -36.58 29.22 26.91
N SER A 15 -36.47 27.90 26.68
CA SER A 15 -35.44 27.35 25.80
C SER A 15 -35.90 27.58 24.36
N GLU A 16 -35.41 28.66 23.75
CA GLU A 16 -35.58 28.96 22.32
C GLU A 16 -35.20 27.73 21.47
N PHE A 17 -36.14 27.32 20.62
CA PHE A 17 -35.90 26.36 19.54
C PHE A 17 -34.99 26.99 18.47
N PRO A 18 -34.24 26.19 17.68
CA PRO A 18 -33.49 26.71 16.54
C PRO A 18 -34.44 27.30 15.48
N PRO A 19 -34.04 28.34 14.73
CA PRO A 19 -34.85 28.98 13.70
C PRO A 19 -34.94 28.09 12.45
N ASP A 20 -35.80 27.08 12.49
CA ASP A 20 -36.41 26.42 11.32
C ASP A 20 -37.81 25.86 11.67
N TYR A 21 -38.46 26.50 12.65
CA TYR A 21 -39.86 26.28 13.01
C TYR A 21 -40.74 26.99 11.96
N ASP A 22 -41.45 26.23 11.13
CA ASP A 22 -42.50 26.77 10.26
C ASP A 22 -43.61 27.37 11.14
N GLU A 23 -43.53 28.67 11.45
CA GLU A 23 -44.67 29.44 11.98
C GLU A 23 -45.68 29.80 10.87
N GLU A 24 -45.33 29.68 9.60
CA GLU A 24 -46.24 29.95 8.49
C GLU A 24 -47.11 28.72 8.14
N GLY A 25 -48.08 28.49 9.01
CA GLY A 25 -49.14 27.50 8.80
C GLY A 25 -50.14 27.42 9.95
N PHE A 26 -49.84 28.08 11.08
CA PHE A 26 -50.63 27.95 12.31
C PHE A 26 -51.95 28.72 12.31
N SER A 27 -52.30 29.45 11.23
CA SER A 27 -53.53 30.25 11.20
C SER A 27 -54.73 29.62 10.47
N ARG A 28 -54.61 28.41 9.87
CA ARG A 28 -55.78 27.70 9.33
C ARG A 28 -55.68 26.18 9.46
N ARG A 29 -56.08 25.70 10.64
CA ARG A 29 -56.79 24.42 10.97
C ARG A 29 -56.23 23.81 12.25
N GLY A 30 -56.81 24.25 13.37
CA GLY A 30 -56.70 23.55 14.64
C GLY A 30 -57.27 22.13 14.58
N SER A 31 -56.86 21.33 15.57
CA SER A 31 -57.42 20.03 15.99
C SER A 31 -56.68 18.73 15.61
N ARG A 32 -55.61 18.71 14.81
CA ARG A 32 -54.90 17.42 14.50
C ARG A 32 -53.41 17.34 14.82
N VAL A 33 -52.73 18.47 15.06
CA VAL A 33 -51.27 18.47 15.37
C VAL A 33 -51.02 18.45 16.89
N ALA A 34 -51.91 19.03 17.69
CA ALA A 34 -51.88 18.88 19.15
C ALA A 34 -52.02 17.41 19.58
N SER A 35 -52.81 16.60 18.85
CA SER A 35 -53.07 15.21 19.23
C SER A 35 -51.88 14.27 19.05
N VAL A 36 -50.93 14.56 18.14
CA VAL A 36 -49.73 13.71 17.94
C VAL A 36 -48.65 14.04 18.98
N HIS A 37 -48.52 15.32 19.35
CA HIS A 37 -47.57 15.75 20.37
C HIS A 37 -48.00 15.28 21.77
N ASP A 38 -49.30 15.31 22.07
CA ASP A 38 -49.87 14.76 23.31
C ASP A 38 -49.87 13.22 23.31
N ALA A 39 -50.14 12.56 22.17
CA ALA A 39 -50.09 11.10 22.09
C ALA A 39 -48.67 10.54 22.30
N ASN A 40 -47.63 11.20 21.77
CA ASN A 40 -46.24 10.77 22.00
C ASN A 40 -45.79 11.01 23.45
N ARG A 41 -46.22 12.12 24.08
CA ARG A 41 -45.97 12.39 25.50
C ARG A 41 -46.72 11.39 26.40
N ALA A 42 -47.93 11.01 26.02
CA ALA A 42 -48.72 9.99 26.72
C ALA A 42 -48.16 8.57 26.55
N THR A 43 -47.60 8.21 25.39
CA THR A 43 -47.05 6.86 25.13
C THR A 43 -45.70 6.66 25.83
N ILE A 44 -44.82 7.68 25.81
CA ILE A 44 -43.57 7.69 26.59
C ILE A 44 -43.88 7.76 28.09
N GLY A 45 -44.89 8.54 28.49
CA GLY A 45 -45.39 8.60 29.88
C GLY A 45 -45.89 7.25 30.39
N LYS A 46 -46.63 6.49 29.58
CA LYS A 46 -47.09 5.13 29.91
C LYS A 46 -45.95 4.13 30.10
N GLN A 47 -44.89 4.24 29.29
CA GLN A 47 -43.68 3.43 29.45
C GLN A 47 -42.87 3.84 30.68
N LEU A 48 -42.82 5.13 31.01
CA LEU A 48 -42.20 5.66 32.23
C LEU A 48 -42.92 5.18 33.50
N GLU A 49 -44.25 5.04 33.46
CA GLU A 49 -45.05 4.45 34.53
C GLU A 49 -44.84 2.93 34.65
N LEU A 50 -44.71 2.20 33.53
CA LEU A 50 -44.43 0.76 33.53
C LEU A 50 -43.02 0.41 34.02
N GLU A 51 -42.01 1.26 33.74
CA GLU A 51 -40.62 1.10 34.20
C GLU A 51 -40.39 1.68 35.62
N ALA A 52 -41.39 2.33 36.23
CA ALA A 52 -41.25 2.93 37.56
C ALA A 52 -41.16 1.90 38.69
N GLU A 53 -41.71 0.69 38.49
CA GLU A 53 -41.76 -0.41 39.46
C GLU A 53 -40.63 -1.45 39.29
N ASP A 54 -39.79 -1.34 38.24
CA ASP A 54 -38.69 -2.27 37.99
C ASP A 54 -37.46 -2.02 38.89
N ALA A 55 -36.88 -3.09 39.43
CA ALA A 55 -35.72 -3.03 40.33
C ALA A 55 -34.43 -2.49 39.68
N ILE A 56 -34.36 -2.47 38.34
CA ILE A 56 -33.23 -1.93 37.56
C ILE A 56 -33.78 -0.80 36.67
N LYS A 57 -33.40 0.44 36.97
CA LYS A 57 -33.78 1.58 36.14
C LYS A 57 -32.87 1.65 34.91
N TYR A 58 -33.42 1.41 33.72
CA TYR A 58 -32.66 1.43 32.47
C TYR A 58 -32.43 2.86 31.92
N ARG A 59 -33.35 3.81 32.16
CA ARG A 59 -33.23 5.22 31.70
C ARG A 59 -32.52 6.11 32.70
N THR A 60 -31.19 6.06 32.72
CA THR A 60 -30.38 6.79 33.72
C THR A 60 -29.58 7.97 33.14
N CYS A 61 -29.51 8.09 31.81
CA CYS A 61 -28.67 9.06 31.11
C CYS A 61 -29.39 10.39 30.83
N SER A 62 -28.78 11.52 31.23
CA SER A 62 -29.22 12.85 30.79
C SER A 62 -28.62 13.19 29.42
N TRP A 63 -29.09 14.25 28.75
CA TRP A 63 -28.52 14.67 27.46
C TRP A 63 -27.02 15.02 27.56
N GLN A 64 -26.56 15.58 28.69
CA GLN A 64 -25.13 15.87 28.89
C GLN A 64 -24.31 14.59 29.04
N LYS A 65 -24.81 13.60 29.80
CA LYS A 65 -24.14 12.30 29.92
C LYS A 65 -24.11 11.56 28.59
N THR A 66 -25.19 11.66 27.82
CA THR A 66 -25.27 11.11 26.46
C THR A 66 -24.30 11.80 25.52
N ALA A 67 -24.16 13.13 25.60
CA ALA A 67 -23.17 13.87 24.84
C ALA A 67 -21.74 13.41 25.19
N ALA A 68 -21.44 13.20 26.47
CA ALA A 68 -20.12 12.68 26.91
C ALA A 68 -19.86 11.24 26.42
N LEU A 69 -20.89 10.38 26.39
CA LEU A 69 -20.82 9.04 25.81
C LEU A 69 -20.52 9.10 24.31
N LEU A 70 -21.30 9.87 23.55
CA LEU A 70 -21.10 10.06 22.11
C LEU A 70 -19.72 10.64 21.81
N PHE A 71 -19.26 11.60 22.61
CA PHE A 71 -17.93 12.18 22.46
C PHE A 71 -16.83 11.13 22.64
N SER A 72 -16.98 10.19 23.59
CA SER A 72 -16.02 9.10 23.79
C SER A 72 -15.97 8.11 22.61
N GLU A 73 -17.08 7.97 21.90
CA GLU A 73 -17.21 7.08 20.76
C GLU A 73 -16.70 7.72 19.47
N TYR A 74 -17.04 8.99 19.24
CA TYR A 74 -16.78 9.67 17.96
C TYR A 74 -15.44 10.42 17.97
N ILE A 75 -15.06 11.04 19.09
CA ILE A 75 -13.70 11.60 19.28
C ILE A 75 -12.81 10.50 19.85
N CYS A 76 -12.71 9.41 19.09
CA CYS A 76 -11.89 8.26 19.42
C CYS A 76 -10.63 8.25 18.56
N LEU A 77 -9.94 7.10 18.57
CA LEU A 77 -8.73 6.83 17.82
C LEU A 77 -8.77 7.23 16.33
N ALA A 78 -9.94 7.17 15.68
CA ALA A 78 -10.11 7.43 14.25
C ALA A 78 -9.74 8.87 13.83
N ILE A 79 -9.82 9.85 14.74
CA ILE A 79 -9.38 11.24 14.50
C ILE A 79 -7.93 11.31 13.99
N MET A 80 -7.08 10.38 14.43
CA MET A 80 -5.68 10.34 14.05
C MET A 80 -5.46 9.95 12.57
N SER A 81 -6.53 9.69 11.80
CA SER A 81 -6.51 9.58 10.34
C SER A 81 -6.69 10.92 9.60
N PHE A 82 -7.18 11.97 10.26
CA PHE A 82 -7.46 13.26 9.63
C PHE A 82 -6.21 13.92 9.05
N PRO A 83 -5.08 14.00 9.79
CA PRO A 83 -3.86 14.58 9.23
C PRO A 83 -3.41 13.90 7.94
N TRP A 84 -3.54 12.56 7.86
CA TRP A 84 -3.27 11.81 6.64
C TRP A 84 -4.26 12.12 5.52
N SER A 85 -5.55 12.19 5.82
CA SER A 85 -6.57 12.52 4.81
C SER A 85 -6.37 13.93 4.24
N TYR A 86 -5.94 14.87 5.08
CA TYR A 86 -5.61 16.26 4.69
C TYR A 86 -4.36 16.31 3.81
N SER A 87 -3.37 15.47 4.09
CA SER A 87 -2.18 15.34 3.24
C SER A 87 -2.46 14.80 1.84
N VAL A 88 -3.51 14.00 1.67
CA VAL A 88 -3.92 13.46 0.37
C VAL A 88 -4.79 14.45 -0.41
N LEU A 89 -5.78 15.04 0.26
CA LEU A 89 -6.80 15.91 -0.35
C LEU A 89 -6.36 17.37 -0.46
N GLY A 90 -5.29 17.76 0.21
CA GLY A 90 -4.94 19.16 0.44
C GLY A 90 -5.85 19.81 1.49
N LEU A 91 -5.37 20.92 2.05
CA LEU A 91 -5.99 21.58 3.20
C LEU A 91 -7.43 22.05 2.92
N VAL A 92 -7.68 22.67 1.77
CA VAL A 92 -8.97 23.32 1.46
C VAL A 92 -10.07 22.29 1.19
N PRO A 93 -9.92 21.32 0.26
CA PRO A 93 -10.93 20.30 0.06
C PRO A 93 -11.18 19.46 1.31
N ALA A 94 -10.13 19.14 2.08
CA ALA A 94 -10.30 18.35 3.30
C ALA A 94 -11.15 19.07 4.34
N LEU A 95 -10.91 20.37 4.60
CA LEU A 95 -11.73 21.17 5.52
C LEU A 95 -13.19 21.27 5.06
N ILE A 96 -13.40 21.53 3.76
CA ILE A 96 -14.75 21.60 3.19
C ILE A 96 -15.47 20.27 3.37
N LEU A 97 -14.80 19.14 3.07
CA LEU A 97 -15.38 17.81 3.20
C LEU A 97 -15.66 17.45 4.67
N THR A 98 -14.78 17.81 5.60
CA THR A 98 -15.01 17.63 7.04
C THR A 98 -16.30 18.31 7.50
N VAL A 99 -16.49 19.60 7.17
CA VAL A 99 -17.70 20.35 7.54
C VAL A 99 -18.93 19.82 6.82
N PHE A 100 -18.80 19.51 5.53
CA PHE A 100 -19.89 19.00 4.71
C PHE A 100 -20.42 17.66 5.25
N ILE A 101 -19.52 16.71 5.52
CA ILE A 101 -19.89 15.40 6.08
C ILE A 101 -20.50 15.56 7.46
N ALA A 102 -19.93 16.38 8.33
CA ALA A 102 -20.50 16.64 9.65
C ALA A 102 -21.94 17.17 9.56
N ALA A 103 -22.22 18.09 8.63
CA ALA A 103 -23.57 18.61 8.40
C ALA A 103 -24.54 17.52 7.90
N VAL A 104 -24.10 16.66 6.97
CA VAL A 104 -24.90 15.53 6.46
C VAL A 104 -25.18 14.50 7.56
N VAL A 105 -24.18 14.16 8.37
CA VAL A 105 -24.31 13.23 9.49
C VAL A 105 -25.22 13.80 10.58
N LEU A 106 -25.12 15.09 10.89
CA LEU A 106 -26.05 15.74 11.81
C LEU A 106 -27.48 15.67 11.29
N TYR A 107 -27.69 15.98 10.02
CA TYR A 107 -29.00 15.87 9.39
C TYR A 107 -29.58 14.46 9.51
N THR A 108 -28.81 13.45 9.10
CA THR A 108 -29.26 12.04 9.13
C THR A 108 -29.48 11.53 10.55
N SER A 109 -28.66 11.96 11.52
CA SER A 109 -28.85 11.65 12.94
C SER A 109 -30.12 12.29 13.52
N LEU A 110 -30.48 13.49 13.07
CA LEU A 110 -31.76 14.12 13.45
C LEU A 110 -32.96 13.41 12.82
N VAL A 111 -32.81 12.85 11.61
CA VAL A 111 -33.83 11.99 10.99
C VAL A 111 -34.01 10.71 11.79
N LEU A 112 -32.91 10.04 12.16
CA LEU A 112 -32.91 8.87 13.04
C LEU A 112 -33.61 9.18 14.36
N TRP A 113 -33.23 10.26 15.03
CA TRP A 113 -33.84 10.66 16.30
C TRP A 113 -35.36 10.82 16.19
N LYS A 114 -35.84 11.52 15.15
CA LYS A 114 -37.28 11.65 14.88
C LYS A 114 -37.95 10.31 14.58
N PHE A 115 -37.24 9.38 13.95
CA PHE A 115 -37.72 8.03 13.71
C PHE A 115 -37.87 7.24 15.01
N CYS A 116 -36.87 7.25 15.89
CA CYS A 116 -36.93 6.61 17.20
C CYS A 116 -38.02 7.19 18.11
N LEU A 117 -38.27 8.51 18.06
CA LEU A 117 -39.38 9.11 18.79
C LEU A 117 -40.77 8.65 18.30
N ARG A 118 -40.89 8.27 17.03
CA ARG A 118 -42.13 7.72 16.44
C ARG A 118 -42.30 6.24 16.71
N HIS A 119 -41.21 5.52 16.90
CA HIS A 119 -41.18 4.08 17.15
C HIS A 119 -40.42 3.77 18.44
N PRO A 120 -40.99 4.07 19.63
CA PRO A 120 -40.31 3.87 20.92
C PRO A 120 -39.99 2.40 21.23
N GLU A 121 -40.61 1.45 20.52
CA GLU A 121 -40.36 0.01 20.61
C GLU A 121 -39.00 -0.41 20.04
N ILE A 122 -38.41 0.41 19.16
CA ILE A 122 -37.14 0.12 18.50
C ILE A 122 -35.98 0.31 19.49
N ARG A 123 -35.14 -0.72 19.64
CA ARG A 123 -34.02 -0.72 20.59
C ARG A 123 -32.65 -0.89 19.94
N ASP A 124 -32.60 -1.44 18.73
CA ASP A 124 -31.37 -1.59 17.96
C ASP A 124 -31.58 -1.32 16.46
N VAL A 125 -30.47 -1.19 15.74
CA VAL A 125 -30.47 -0.84 14.31
C VAL A 125 -31.09 -1.94 13.41
N CYS A 126 -31.16 -3.19 13.88
CA CYS A 126 -31.72 -4.28 13.09
C CYS A 126 -33.24 -4.15 12.97
N ASP A 127 -33.88 -3.72 14.06
CA ASP A 127 -35.31 -3.42 14.08
C ASP A 127 -35.64 -2.26 13.14
N ILE A 128 -34.77 -1.23 13.08
CA ILE A 128 -34.88 -0.14 12.10
C ILE A 128 -34.79 -0.70 10.67
N GLY A 129 -33.78 -1.53 10.38
CA GLY A 129 -33.63 -2.15 9.07
C GLY A 129 -34.88 -2.92 8.64
N GLN A 130 -35.49 -3.68 9.55
CA GLN A 130 -36.75 -4.38 9.28
C GLN A 130 -37.89 -3.41 8.92
N TYR A 131 -38.13 -2.40 9.77
CA TYR A 131 -39.21 -1.42 9.55
C TYR A 131 -39.03 -0.62 8.25
N LEU A 132 -37.80 -0.21 7.94
CA LEU A 132 -37.50 0.58 6.74
C LEU A 132 -37.74 -0.19 5.45
N PHE A 133 -37.58 -1.51 5.45
CA PHE A 133 -37.72 -2.37 4.29
C PHE A 133 -38.93 -3.30 4.38
N TRP A 134 -40.12 -2.72 4.59
CA TRP A 134 -41.43 -3.41 4.55
C TRP A 134 -41.55 -4.57 5.53
N ASP A 135 -41.09 -4.38 6.76
CA ASP A 135 -41.12 -5.38 7.84
C ASP A 135 -40.46 -6.71 7.45
N SER A 136 -39.51 -6.66 6.52
CA SER A 136 -38.86 -7.84 5.95
C SER A 136 -37.90 -8.48 6.95
N LYS A 137 -38.14 -9.75 7.27
CA LYS A 137 -37.20 -10.57 8.06
C LYS A 137 -35.84 -10.73 7.37
N ILE A 138 -35.79 -10.70 6.04
CA ILE A 138 -34.53 -10.77 5.29
C ILE A 138 -33.72 -9.49 5.53
N ALA A 139 -34.37 -8.33 5.48
CA ALA A 139 -33.71 -7.06 5.78
C ALA A 139 -33.20 -7.03 7.22
N TRP A 140 -33.94 -7.61 8.16
CA TRP A 140 -33.48 -7.78 9.54
C TRP A 140 -32.19 -8.61 9.62
N TRP A 141 -32.15 -9.80 9.03
CA TRP A 141 -30.96 -10.67 9.05
C TRP A 141 -29.76 -10.02 8.33
N ALA A 142 -30.00 -9.36 7.20
CA ALA A 142 -28.95 -8.63 6.49
C ALA A 142 -28.36 -7.51 7.36
N THR A 143 -29.22 -6.74 8.04
CA THR A 143 -28.81 -5.67 8.96
C THR A 143 -28.07 -6.24 10.17
N ALA A 144 -28.50 -7.39 10.71
CA ALA A 144 -27.83 -8.06 11.81
C ALA A 144 -26.42 -8.54 11.45
N VAL A 145 -26.25 -9.12 10.25
CA VAL A 145 -24.93 -9.50 9.73
C VAL A 145 -24.03 -8.27 9.57
N MET A 146 -24.55 -7.20 8.98
CA MET A 146 -23.81 -5.95 8.84
C MET A 146 -23.41 -5.33 10.18
N PHE A 147 -24.32 -5.34 11.15
CA PHE A 147 -24.08 -4.85 12.50
C PHE A 147 -22.95 -5.62 13.19
N LEU A 148 -23.01 -6.95 13.17
CA LEU A 148 -21.97 -7.80 13.77
C LEU A 148 -20.63 -7.65 13.05
N LEU A 149 -20.62 -7.55 11.72
CA LEU A 149 -19.41 -7.34 10.94
C LEU A 149 -18.79 -5.96 11.22
N ASN A 150 -19.59 -4.89 11.21
CA ASN A 150 -19.10 -3.54 11.52
C ASN A 150 -18.41 -3.50 12.89
N ASN A 151 -19.07 -4.03 13.92
CA ASN A 151 -18.52 -4.05 15.27
C ASN A 151 -17.27 -4.96 15.38
N THR A 152 -17.19 -6.02 14.60
CA THR A 152 -16.00 -6.90 14.54
C THR A 152 -14.84 -6.19 13.86
N PHE A 153 -15.08 -5.40 12.81
CA PHE A 153 -14.04 -4.59 12.18
C PHE A 153 -13.53 -3.50 13.13
N ILE A 154 -14.41 -2.88 13.94
CA ILE A 154 -14.00 -1.94 14.99
C ILE A 154 -13.09 -2.66 16.00
N GLN A 155 -13.48 -3.83 16.49
CA GLN A 155 -12.60 -4.64 17.37
C GLN A 155 -11.24 -4.92 16.70
N GLY A 156 -11.22 -5.22 15.39
CA GLY A 156 -10.00 -5.42 14.62
C GLY A 156 -9.13 -4.16 14.53
N LEU A 157 -9.73 -2.98 14.38
CA LEU A 157 -9.02 -1.69 14.42
C LEU A 157 -8.32 -1.47 15.76
N HIS A 158 -8.96 -1.87 16.85
CA HIS A 158 -8.38 -1.79 18.19
C HIS A 158 -7.24 -2.78 18.40
N ILE A 159 -7.34 -4.01 17.88
CA ILE A 159 -6.21 -4.97 17.85
C ILE A 159 -5.04 -4.40 17.05
N LEU A 160 -5.30 -3.93 15.82
CA LEU A 160 -4.27 -3.38 14.93
C LEU A 160 -3.53 -2.21 15.60
N THR A 161 -4.28 -1.31 16.23
CA THR A 161 -3.70 -0.11 16.82
C THR A 161 -3.03 -0.41 18.16
N GLY A 162 -3.57 -1.32 18.97
CA GLY A 162 -2.87 -1.82 20.16
C GLY A 162 -1.54 -2.49 19.81
N ALA A 163 -1.49 -3.24 18.71
CA ALA A 163 -0.24 -3.80 18.20
C ALA A 163 0.74 -2.71 17.74
N LYS A 164 0.27 -1.66 17.05
CA LYS A 164 1.09 -0.47 16.72
C LYS A 164 1.61 0.24 17.98
N TYR A 165 0.78 0.40 19.01
CA TYR A 165 1.17 0.98 20.28
C TYR A 165 2.28 0.15 20.96
N LEU A 166 2.11 -1.17 21.09
CA LEU A 166 3.12 -2.05 21.68
C LEU A 166 4.42 -2.08 20.87
N ASN A 167 4.33 -2.01 19.53
CA ASN A 167 5.49 -1.81 18.67
C ASN A 167 6.23 -0.51 19.00
N THR A 168 5.51 0.62 19.15
CA THR A 168 6.09 1.91 19.51
C THR A 168 6.75 1.87 20.90
N MET A 169 6.07 1.33 21.90
CA MET A 169 6.61 1.30 23.27
C MET A 169 7.87 0.44 23.38
N THR A 170 7.84 -0.74 22.75
CA THR A 170 8.93 -1.73 22.85
C THR A 170 10.01 -1.56 21.79
N GLY A 171 9.85 -0.63 20.84
CA GLY A 171 10.76 -0.48 19.70
C GLY A 171 10.79 -1.72 18.82
N HIS A 172 9.63 -2.35 18.58
CA HIS A 172 9.48 -3.60 17.82
C HIS A 172 10.31 -4.77 18.39
N SER A 173 10.18 -5.03 19.70
CA SER A 173 10.93 -6.12 20.37
C SER A 173 10.54 -7.52 19.92
N THR A 174 9.36 -7.70 19.32
CA THR A 174 8.81 -8.98 18.88
C THR A 174 7.93 -8.76 17.64
N CYS A 175 7.56 -9.84 16.95
CA CYS A 175 6.65 -9.80 15.82
C CYS A 175 5.33 -9.08 16.17
N THR A 176 4.86 -8.22 15.26
CA THR A 176 3.61 -7.47 15.43
C THR A 176 2.41 -8.38 15.63
N ILE A 177 2.40 -9.57 15.03
CA ILE A 177 1.32 -10.56 15.19
C ILE A 177 1.18 -10.97 16.67
N ILE A 178 2.30 -11.12 17.39
CA ILE A 178 2.26 -11.46 18.82
C ILE A 178 1.65 -10.30 19.61
N PHE A 179 1.97 -9.06 19.27
CA PHE A 179 1.31 -7.91 19.89
C PHE A 179 -0.19 -7.83 19.57
N SER A 180 -0.60 -8.16 18.34
CA SER A 180 -2.01 -8.31 17.99
C SER A 180 -2.71 -9.35 18.87
N VAL A 181 -2.08 -10.52 19.09
CA VAL A 181 -2.60 -11.56 19.99
C VAL A 181 -2.70 -11.05 21.43
N VAL A 182 -1.66 -10.39 21.94
CA VAL A 182 -1.66 -9.82 23.30
C VAL A 182 -2.78 -8.80 23.46
N THR A 183 -2.95 -7.87 22.53
CA THR A 183 -4.06 -6.90 22.57
C THR A 183 -5.42 -7.59 22.52
N GLY A 184 -5.58 -8.62 21.67
CA GLY A 184 -6.81 -9.41 21.60
C GLY A 184 -7.13 -10.12 22.91
N ILE A 185 -6.14 -10.75 23.55
CA ILE A 185 -6.32 -11.44 24.84
C ILE A 185 -6.69 -10.46 25.96
N VAL A 186 -5.98 -9.34 26.07
CA VAL A 186 -6.29 -8.30 27.07
C VAL A 186 -7.73 -7.80 26.88
N SER A 187 -8.10 -7.50 25.64
CA SER A 187 -9.43 -6.97 25.32
C SER A 187 -10.53 -8.02 25.55
N PHE A 188 -10.25 -9.30 25.29
CA PHE A 188 -11.15 -10.41 25.63
C PHE A 188 -11.47 -10.45 27.13
N PHE A 189 -10.44 -10.43 28.00
CA PHE A 189 -10.66 -10.45 29.44
C PHE A 189 -11.39 -9.20 29.94
N CYS A 190 -11.05 -8.02 29.39
CA CYS A 190 -11.76 -6.79 29.69
C CYS A 190 -13.23 -6.81 29.21
N SER A 191 -13.60 -7.69 28.27
CA SER A 191 -14.98 -7.84 27.77
C SER A 191 -15.84 -8.84 28.56
N LEU A 192 -15.25 -9.61 29.48
CA LEU A 192 -16.01 -10.60 30.26
C LEU A 192 -17.11 -10.01 31.16
N PRO A 193 -16.96 -8.82 31.78
CA PRO A 193 -18.04 -8.22 32.55
C PRO A 193 -19.31 -8.05 31.73
N ARG A 194 -20.43 -8.61 32.21
CA ARG A 194 -21.74 -8.58 31.51
C ARG A 194 -22.53 -7.30 31.74
N THR A 195 -22.18 -6.53 32.76
CA THR A 195 -23.03 -5.47 33.28
C THR A 195 -22.64 -4.09 32.75
N PHE A 196 -23.67 -3.44 32.18
CA PHE A 196 -23.85 -2.01 31.86
C PHE A 196 -23.12 -0.95 32.70
N ASP A 197 -23.12 -1.16 34.01
CA ASP A 197 -23.35 -0.08 34.99
C ASP A 197 -22.12 0.83 35.21
N GLY A 198 -20.95 0.37 34.75
CA GLY A 198 -19.69 1.13 34.76
C GLY A 198 -19.35 1.84 33.44
N LEU A 199 -20.05 1.55 32.33
CA LEU A 199 -19.64 1.98 30.98
C LEU A 199 -19.54 3.51 30.86
N SER A 200 -20.52 4.27 31.37
CA SER A 200 -20.52 5.74 31.22
C SER A 200 -19.35 6.42 31.92
N LYS A 201 -18.93 5.91 33.09
CA LYS A 201 -17.77 6.44 33.81
C LYS A 201 -16.47 6.09 33.08
N MET A 202 -16.32 4.85 32.62
CA MET A 202 -15.15 4.41 31.88
C MET A 202 -15.03 5.12 30.52
N ALA A 203 -16.14 5.31 29.81
CA ALA A 203 -16.24 6.08 28.58
C ALA A 203 -15.78 7.53 28.76
N THR A 204 -16.26 8.20 29.82
CA THR A 204 -15.85 9.58 30.13
C THR A 204 -14.35 9.68 30.43
N VAL A 205 -13.80 8.72 31.18
CA VAL A 205 -12.35 8.65 31.43
C VAL A 205 -11.60 8.41 30.12
N SER A 206 -12.05 7.47 29.30
CA SER A 206 -11.45 7.17 28.00
C SER A 206 -11.42 8.39 27.07
N ALA A 207 -12.52 9.13 26.99
CA ALA A 207 -12.62 10.37 26.22
C ALA A 207 -11.62 11.42 26.69
N PHE A 208 -11.50 11.62 28.01
CA PHE A 208 -10.56 12.57 28.59
C PHE A 208 -9.11 12.24 28.24
N PHE A 209 -8.73 10.97 28.37
CA PHE A 209 -7.41 10.49 28.01
C PHE A 209 -7.14 10.60 26.49
N THR A 210 -8.15 10.34 25.65
CA THR A 210 -8.07 10.56 24.20
C THR A 210 -7.83 12.02 23.86
N PHE A 211 -8.57 12.92 24.49
CA PHE A 211 -8.41 14.36 24.28
C PHE A 211 -7.00 14.83 24.63
N ILE A 212 -6.45 14.38 25.77
CA ILE A 212 -5.05 14.67 26.13
C ILE A 212 -4.09 14.10 25.09
N SER A 213 -4.28 12.84 24.67
CA SER A 213 -3.44 12.18 23.68
C SER A 213 -3.36 12.95 22.35
N VAL A 214 -4.52 13.36 21.84
CA VAL A 214 -4.67 14.13 20.60
C VAL A 214 -4.06 15.52 20.72
N LEU A 215 -4.34 16.21 21.84
CA LEU A 215 -3.79 17.53 22.11
C LEU A 215 -2.26 17.47 22.18
N LEU A 216 -1.69 16.51 22.92
CA LEU A 216 -0.25 16.32 23.01
C LEU A 216 0.36 15.99 21.65
N ALA A 217 -0.25 15.10 20.86
CA ALA A 217 0.24 14.82 19.51
C ALA A 217 0.25 16.07 18.62
N THR A 218 -0.79 16.90 18.72
CA THR A 218 -0.90 18.15 17.95
C THR A 218 0.16 19.16 18.38
N ILE A 219 0.33 19.37 19.69
CA ILE A 219 1.36 20.26 20.24
C ILE A 219 2.75 19.77 19.87
N PHE A 220 3.03 18.47 20.05
CA PHE A 220 4.32 17.89 19.72
C PHE A 220 4.65 18.00 18.25
N ALA A 221 3.70 17.77 17.35
CA ALA A 221 3.89 18.02 15.93
C ALA A 221 4.26 19.48 15.63
N ALA A 222 3.70 20.44 16.37
CA ALA A 222 3.93 21.86 16.18
C ALA A 222 5.24 22.41 16.79
N ILE A 223 5.75 21.79 17.86
CA ILE A 223 6.98 22.24 18.53
C ILE A 223 8.23 21.47 18.11
N GLU A 224 8.07 20.28 17.53
CA GLU A 224 9.19 19.53 17.00
C GLU A 224 9.84 20.27 15.84
N ALA A 225 11.18 20.25 15.79
CA ALA A 225 11.89 20.88 14.68
C ALA A 225 11.50 20.26 13.34
N HIS A 226 11.35 18.92 13.32
CA HIS A 226 11.03 18.17 12.12
C HIS A 226 10.26 16.88 12.44
N PRO A 227 9.38 16.41 11.53
CA PRO A 227 8.62 15.16 11.71
C PRO A 227 9.50 13.89 11.62
N THR A 228 8.95 12.74 12.00
CA THR A 228 9.62 11.43 11.83
C THR A 228 9.97 11.21 10.37
N GLY A 229 11.23 10.83 10.12
CA GLY A 229 11.72 10.53 8.79
C GLY A 229 12.01 11.77 7.93
N TYR A 230 12.03 12.97 8.54
CA TYR A 230 12.46 14.19 7.85
C TYR A 230 13.86 14.05 7.25
N ASP A 231 13.96 14.38 5.97
CA ASP A 231 15.19 14.40 5.20
C ASP A 231 15.20 15.62 4.29
N ALA A 232 15.93 16.65 4.71
CA ALA A 232 16.09 17.91 3.98
C ALA A 232 16.68 17.72 2.56
N ALA A 233 17.43 16.64 2.32
CA ALA A 233 18.14 16.42 1.06
C ALA A 233 17.27 15.72 0.00
N THR A 234 16.35 14.84 0.39
CA THR A 234 15.55 14.04 -0.55
C THR A 234 14.10 14.49 -0.66
N LEU A 235 13.44 14.75 0.48
CA LEU A 235 12.01 15.04 0.56
C LEU A 235 11.73 16.52 0.88
N GLY A 236 12.74 17.23 1.39
CA GLY A 236 12.71 18.67 1.65
C GLY A 236 11.84 19.04 2.85
N GLU A 237 11.52 20.34 2.95
CA GLU A 237 10.62 20.85 3.99
C GLU A 237 9.21 20.24 3.86
N PRO A 238 8.46 20.11 4.98
CA PRO A 238 7.07 19.69 4.97
C PRO A 238 6.25 20.43 3.90
N LEU A 239 5.81 19.68 2.88
CA LEU A 239 5.02 20.24 1.79
C LEU A 239 3.56 20.30 2.21
N VAL A 240 3.05 21.53 2.35
CA VAL A 240 1.65 21.80 2.66
C VAL A 240 1.01 22.40 1.42
N THR A 241 -0.04 21.76 0.92
CA THR A 241 -0.75 22.18 -0.28
C THR A 241 -2.20 22.48 0.03
N ALA A 242 -2.73 23.57 -0.54
CA ALA A 242 -4.14 23.92 -0.42
C ALA A 242 -5.05 22.89 -1.12
N PHE A 243 -4.58 22.31 -2.23
CA PHE A 243 -5.28 21.35 -3.07
C PHE A 243 -4.47 20.05 -3.22
N PRO A 244 -5.05 18.95 -3.74
CA PRO A 244 -4.32 17.70 -3.94
C PRO A 244 -3.11 17.89 -4.84
N VAL A 245 -2.02 17.21 -4.54
CA VAL A 245 -0.82 17.22 -5.39
C VAL A 245 -1.11 16.59 -6.76
N LYS A 246 -0.41 17.06 -7.79
CA LYS A 246 -0.52 16.48 -9.14
C LYS A 246 -0.10 15.01 -9.08
N GLY A 247 -0.96 14.11 -9.58
CA GLY A 247 -0.76 12.66 -9.52
C GLY A 247 -1.59 11.96 -8.43
N THR A 248 -2.31 12.67 -7.55
CA THR A 248 -3.26 12.04 -6.62
C THR A 248 -4.33 11.28 -7.39
N THR A 249 -4.38 9.97 -7.20
CA THR A 249 -5.34 9.11 -7.89
C THR A 249 -6.72 9.21 -7.25
N TYR A 250 -7.77 8.90 -8.02
CA TYR A 250 -9.13 8.80 -7.50
C TYR A 250 -9.24 7.82 -6.33
N VAL A 251 -8.51 6.70 -6.35
CA VAL A 251 -8.56 5.69 -5.28
C VAL A 251 -7.99 6.25 -3.97
N THR A 252 -6.84 6.92 -4.04
CA THR A 252 -6.22 7.53 -2.85
C THR A 252 -7.08 8.66 -2.30
N ALA A 253 -7.62 9.53 -3.16
CA ALA A 253 -8.52 10.61 -2.75
C ALA A 253 -9.82 10.07 -2.14
N MET A 254 -10.40 9.01 -2.73
CA MET A 254 -11.60 8.37 -2.19
C MET A 254 -11.34 7.72 -0.84
N SER A 255 -10.19 7.06 -0.64
CA SER A 255 -9.82 6.48 0.65
C SER A 255 -9.69 7.56 1.75
N ALA A 256 -9.06 8.70 1.44
CA ALA A 256 -9.00 9.84 2.36
C ALA A 256 -10.39 10.41 2.71
N PHE A 257 -11.27 10.55 1.72
CA PHE A 257 -12.64 10.99 1.94
C PHE A 257 -13.46 9.98 2.79
N LEU A 258 -13.29 8.67 2.55
CA LEU A 258 -13.95 7.63 3.33
C LEU A 258 -13.46 7.59 4.78
N ASN A 259 -12.19 7.89 5.05
CA ASN A 259 -11.69 8.01 6.43
C ASN A 259 -12.36 9.16 7.19
N ILE A 260 -12.51 10.31 6.53
CA ILE A 260 -13.26 11.45 7.08
C ILE A 260 -14.70 11.02 7.32
N SER A 261 -15.35 10.41 6.33
CA SER A 261 -16.74 9.95 6.41
C SER A 261 -16.98 9.00 7.57
N TYR A 262 -16.14 7.96 7.70
CA TYR A 262 -16.23 6.96 8.76
C TYR A 262 -16.20 7.55 10.16
N THR A 263 -15.34 8.54 10.37
CA THR A 263 -15.12 9.08 11.72
C THR A 263 -16.34 9.87 12.23
N PHE A 264 -17.18 10.38 11.33
CA PHE A 264 -18.43 11.06 11.71
C PHE A 264 -19.62 10.09 11.82
N ILE A 265 -19.61 8.96 11.11
CA ILE A 265 -20.80 8.11 10.98
C ILE A 265 -20.90 7.15 12.16
N GLY A 266 -21.73 7.53 13.13
CA GLY A 266 -21.95 6.78 14.37
C GLY A 266 -23.40 6.35 14.64
N GLN A 267 -24.27 6.46 13.64
CA GLN A 267 -25.72 6.25 13.76
C GLN A 267 -26.11 4.83 14.20
N ILE A 268 -25.20 3.86 14.09
CA ILE A 268 -25.46 2.45 14.40
C ILE A 268 -25.79 2.20 15.88
N THR A 269 -25.23 3.00 16.79
CA THR A 269 -25.40 2.89 18.26
C THR A 269 -26.42 3.87 18.81
N LEU A 270 -26.80 4.91 18.03
CA LEU A 270 -27.72 5.96 18.47
C LEU A 270 -29.08 5.47 18.98
N PRO A 271 -29.76 4.47 18.38
CA PRO A 271 -31.02 3.97 18.89
C PRO A 271 -30.92 3.49 20.35
N SER A 272 -29.81 2.82 20.68
CA SER A 272 -29.57 2.32 22.04
C SER A 272 -29.32 3.46 23.02
N PHE A 273 -28.58 4.51 22.63
CA PHE A 273 -28.41 5.69 23.50
C PHE A 273 -29.69 6.47 23.72
N ILE A 274 -30.48 6.66 22.66
CA ILE A 274 -31.79 7.33 22.74
C ILE A 274 -32.71 6.57 23.70
N ALA A 275 -32.71 5.23 23.66
CA ALA A 275 -33.50 4.39 24.55
C ALA A 275 -33.06 4.45 26.03
N GLU A 276 -31.78 4.76 26.30
CA GLU A 276 -31.22 4.91 27.65
C GLU A 276 -31.40 6.33 28.23
N MET A 277 -31.83 7.30 27.43
CA MET A 277 -32.06 8.66 27.90
C MET A 277 -33.29 8.78 28.80
N LYS A 278 -33.15 9.56 29.88
CA LYS A 278 -34.28 9.99 30.71
C LYS A 278 -35.34 10.73 29.89
N GLU A 279 -34.87 11.65 29.04
CA GLU A 279 -35.71 12.46 28.17
C GLU A 279 -35.23 12.32 26.71
N PRO A 280 -35.71 11.31 25.97
CA PRO A 280 -35.29 11.06 24.59
C PRO A 280 -35.52 12.24 23.63
N GLN A 281 -36.41 13.17 23.98
CA GLN A 281 -36.67 14.39 23.21
C GLN A 281 -35.49 15.38 23.24
N GLU A 282 -34.58 15.26 24.20
CA GLU A 282 -33.43 16.15 24.31
C GLU A 282 -32.20 15.67 23.54
N PHE A 283 -32.26 14.49 22.90
CA PHE A 283 -31.12 13.88 22.21
C PHE A 283 -30.49 14.80 21.14
N TRP A 284 -31.29 15.66 20.49
CA TRP A 284 -30.77 16.62 19.52
C TRP A 284 -29.71 17.56 20.12
N LYS A 285 -29.84 17.91 21.41
CA LYS A 285 -28.85 18.75 22.12
C LYS A 285 -27.51 18.04 22.20
N SER A 286 -27.53 16.73 22.49
CA SER A 286 -26.33 15.89 22.57
C SER A 286 -25.63 15.79 21.23
N VAL A 287 -26.35 15.41 20.17
CA VAL A 287 -25.72 15.20 18.85
C VAL A 287 -25.23 16.50 18.22
N VAL A 288 -25.95 17.62 18.40
CA VAL A 288 -25.49 18.94 17.91
C VAL A 288 -24.23 19.38 18.65
N ALA A 289 -24.20 19.28 19.98
CA ALA A 289 -23.03 19.66 20.78
C ALA A 289 -21.79 18.85 20.37
N VAL A 290 -21.95 17.54 20.16
CA VAL A 290 -20.87 16.64 19.75
C VAL A 290 -20.41 16.95 18.33
N THR A 291 -21.33 17.14 17.38
CA THR A 291 -20.99 17.50 15.98
C THR A 291 -20.19 18.80 15.90
N ILE A 292 -20.60 19.82 16.67
CA ILE A 292 -19.86 21.09 16.71
C ILE A 292 -18.44 20.85 17.23
N ALA A 293 -18.31 20.11 18.33
CA ALA A 293 -17.00 19.80 18.90
C ALA A 293 -16.12 19.01 17.93
N GLU A 294 -16.66 18.03 17.21
CA GLU A 294 -15.95 17.26 16.19
C GLU A 294 -15.43 18.13 15.06
N ILE A 295 -16.27 19.01 14.50
CA ILE A 295 -15.86 19.91 13.42
C ILE A 295 -14.63 20.72 13.86
N PHE A 296 -14.66 21.30 15.07
CA PHE A 296 -13.53 22.06 15.59
C PHE A 296 -12.30 21.18 15.83
N VAL A 297 -12.45 20.11 16.60
CA VAL A 297 -11.34 19.26 17.01
C VAL A 297 -10.69 18.59 15.80
N PHE A 298 -11.47 18.02 14.88
CA PHE A 298 -10.95 17.30 13.72
C PHE A 298 -10.32 18.26 12.71
N SER A 299 -10.89 19.44 12.52
CA SER A 299 -10.31 20.46 11.64
C SER A 299 -9.00 21.00 12.19
N ILE A 300 -8.93 21.31 13.50
CA ILE A 300 -7.71 21.84 14.13
C ILE A 300 -6.62 20.78 14.12
N VAL A 301 -6.92 19.58 14.61
CA VAL A 301 -5.92 18.49 14.69
C VAL A 301 -5.45 18.11 13.28
N GLY A 302 -6.38 17.92 12.34
CA GLY A 302 -6.08 17.62 10.94
C GLY A 302 -5.19 18.68 10.30
N ALA A 303 -5.58 19.96 10.39
CA ALA A 303 -4.88 21.07 9.77
C ALA A 303 -3.52 21.36 10.43
N VAL A 304 -3.44 21.39 11.77
CA VAL A 304 -2.21 21.71 12.48
C VAL A 304 -1.19 20.60 12.28
N CYS A 305 -1.54 19.33 12.53
CA CYS A 305 -0.61 18.23 12.27
C CYS A 305 -0.18 18.21 10.80
N TYR A 306 -1.10 18.43 9.85
CA TYR A 306 -0.74 18.51 8.44
C TYR A 306 0.21 19.67 8.12
N ALA A 307 -0.02 20.85 8.69
CA ALA A 307 0.81 22.02 8.46
C ALA A 307 2.27 21.84 8.89
N TYR A 308 2.51 21.10 9.98
CA TYR A 308 3.85 20.88 10.51
C TYR A 308 4.52 19.59 10.02
N ILE A 309 3.74 18.58 9.63
CA ILE A 309 4.27 17.28 9.16
C ILE A 309 4.38 17.24 7.63
N GLY A 310 3.45 17.85 6.89
CA GLY A 310 3.46 17.89 5.42
C GLY A 310 3.11 16.57 4.72
N ASN A 311 2.99 16.62 3.40
CA ASN A 311 2.55 15.49 2.56
C ASN A 311 3.47 14.27 2.63
N GLN A 312 4.77 14.51 2.72
CA GLN A 312 5.80 13.48 2.54
C GLN A 312 5.98 12.60 3.78
N TYR A 313 5.69 13.14 4.97
CA TYR A 313 6.03 12.51 6.25
C TYR A 313 4.79 12.04 7.03
N MET A 314 3.59 12.21 6.46
CA MET A 314 2.34 11.91 7.12
C MET A 314 2.02 10.41 7.12
N THR A 315 1.65 9.88 8.28
CA THR A 315 1.26 8.48 8.49
C THR A 315 -0.08 8.39 9.22
N ALA A 316 -0.72 7.22 9.16
CA ALA A 316 -1.98 6.95 9.84
C ALA A 316 -1.85 5.74 10.79
N PRO A 317 -2.12 5.88 12.11
CA PRO A 317 -2.48 7.11 12.81
C PRO A 317 -1.29 8.08 12.92
N ALA A 318 -1.57 9.40 13.00
CA ALA A 318 -0.56 10.45 12.94
C ALA A 318 0.50 10.45 14.07
N PHE A 319 0.30 9.66 15.15
CA PHE A 319 1.37 9.40 16.14
C PHE A 319 2.66 8.89 15.50
N GLY A 320 2.55 8.12 14.40
CA GLY A 320 3.70 7.60 13.67
C GLY A 320 4.59 8.69 13.05
N SER A 321 4.05 9.89 12.86
CA SER A 321 4.74 11.02 12.22
C SER A 321 5.45 11.95 13.21
N LEU A 322 5.30 11.77 14.52
CA LEU A 322 6.03 12.54 15.53
C LEU A 322 7.50 12.14 15.56
N GLY A 323 8.43 13.08 15.34
CA GLY A 323 9.87 12.82 15.22
C GLY A 323 10.53 12.37 16.52
N ASN A 324 10.16 12.99 17.64
CA ASN A 324 10.76 12.70 18.93
C ASN A 324 10.10 11.46 19.56
N GLU A 325 10.92 10.44 19.82
CA GLU A 325 10.45 9.18 20.40
C GLU A 325 9.79 9.34 21.78
N ILE A 326 10.22 10.33 22.57
CA ILE A 326 9.60 10.62 23.88
C ILE A 326 8.21 11.20 23.66
N TYR A 327 8.08 12.19 22.77
CA TYR A 327 6.81 12.83 22.47
C TYR A 327 5.80 11.83 21.91
N LYS A 328 6.25 11.01 20.95
CA LYS A 328 5.49 9.89 20.38
C LYS A 328 4.97 8.94 21.45
N LYS A 329 5.86 8.44 22.33
CA LYS A 329 5.47 7.49 23.38
C LYS A 329 4.53 8.09 24.41
N ILE A 330 4.76 9.34 24.83
CA ILE A 330 3.90 10.04 25.79
C ILE A 330 2.52 10.24 25.17
N ALA A 331 2.44 10.87 23.99
CA ALA A 331 1.16 11.14 23.33
C ALA A 331 0.37 9.83 23.10
N PHE A 332 1.00 8.79 22.58
CA PHE A 332 0.32 7.53 22.27
C PHE A 332 -0.10 6.76 23.54
N SER A 333 0.62 6.87 24.66
CA SER A 333 0.27 6.18 25.92
C SER A 333 -1.03 6.69 26.54
N PHE A 334 -1.35 7.97 26.36
CA PHE A 334 -2.66 8.48 26.78
C PHE A 334 -3.82 7.87 25.98
N MET A 335 -3.58 7.21 24.84
CA MET A 335 -4.63 6.52 24.08
C MET A 335 -5.01 5.15 24.67
N ILE A 336 -4.21 4.56 25.57
CA ILE A 336 -4.41 3.18 26.07
C ILE A 336 -5.83 2.91 26.57
N PRO A 337 -6.45 3.77 27.42
CA PRO A 337 -7.81 3.52 27.87
C PRO A 337 -8.77 3.33 26.69
N THR A 338 -8.65 4.15 25.65
CA THR A 338 -9.47 4.09 24.43
C THR A 338 -9.14 2.90 23.56
N LEU A 339 -7.86 2.53 23.45
CA LEU A 339 -7.45 1.32 22.71
C LEU A 339 -8.13 0.07 23.25
N ILE A 340 -8.34 -0.02 24.57
CA ILE A 340 -8.95 -1.18 25.23
C ILE A 340 -10.48 -1.01 25.34
N PHE A 341 -10.93 0.10 25.92
CA PHE A 341 -12.34 0.30 26.29
C PHE A 341 -13.28 0.25 25.09
N LEU A 342 -12.95 0.92 24.00
CA LEU A 342 -13.89 1.06 22.89
C LEU A 342 -14.05 -0.28 22.13
N GLY A 343 -12.97 -1.01 21.90
CA GLY A 343 -13.03 -2.37 21.37
C GLY A 343 -13.86 -3.31 22.27
N VAL A 344 -13.68 -3.22 23.60
CA VAL A 344 -14.46 -3.95 24.60
C VAL A 344 -15.94 -3.59 24.55
N LEU A 345 -16.28 -2.30 24.39
CA LEU A 345 -17.66 -1.84 24.26
C LEU A 345 -18.36 -2.49 23.07
N TYR A 346 -17.74 -2.44 21.88
CA TYR A 346 -18.31 -3.05 20.67
C TYR A 346 -18.38 -4.58 20.74
N ALA A 347 -17.41 -5.24 21.39
CA ALA A 347 -17.44 -6.67 21.63
C ALA A 347 -18.60 -7.06 22.55
N SER A 348 -18.80 -6.33 23.65
CA SER A 348 -19.86 -6.65 24.62
C SER A 348 -21.26 -6.23 24.17
N VAL A 349 -21.40 -5.19 23.35
CA VAL A 349 -22.65 -4.88 22.62
C VAL A 349 -23.01 -6.02 21.66
N SER A 350 -22.05 -6.49 20.86
CA SER A 350 -22.27 -7.61 19.92
C SER A 350 -22.54 -8.93 20.63
N ALA A 351 -21.82 -9.21 21.72
CA ALA A 351 -22.04 -10.41 22.53
C ALA A 351 -23.41 -10.39 23.19
N ARG A 352 -23.85 -9.24 23.71
CA ARG A 352 -25.21 -9.06 24.26
C ARG A 352 -26.29 -9.26 23.20
N PHE A 353 -26.11 -8.69 22.01
CA PHE A 353 -27.02 -8.87 20.88
C PHE A 353 -27.26 -10.35 20.56
N VAL A 354 -26.18 -11.13 20.48
CA VAL A 354 -26.23 -12.58 20.20
C VAL A 354 -26.75 -13.37 21.41
N PHE A 355 -26.21 -13.12 22.60
CA PHE A 355 -26.55 -13.87 23.82
C PHE A 355 -28.02 -13.74 24.20
N LEU A 356 -28.59 -12.52 24.14
CA LEU A 356 -29.99 -12.29 24.49
C LEU A 356 -30.95 -13.00 23.53
N ARG A 357 -30.55 -13.19 22.27
CA ARG A 357 -31.35 -13.88 21.24
C ARG A 357 -31.18 -15.40 21.31
N LEU A 358 -29.98 -15.90 21.61
CA LEU A 358 -29.73 -17.34 21.80
C LEU A 358 -30.47 -17.92 23.02
N PHE A 359 -30.56 -17.14 24.09
CA PHE A 359 -31.14 -17.57 25.37
C PHE A 359 -32.52 -16.96 25.65
N ASP A 360 -33.21 -16.47 24.63
CA ASP A 360 -34.52 -15.87 24.83
C ASP A 360 -35.53 -16.88 25.40
N GLY A 361 -36.32 -16.46 26.39
CA GLY A 361 -37.22 -17.36 27.14
C GLY A 361 -36.56 -18.38 28.08
N THR A 362 -35.23 -18.35 28.27
CA THR A 362 -34.53 -19.30 29.16
C THR A 362 -34.03 -18.68 30.47
N ARG A 363 -33.86 -19.49 31.53
CA ARG A 363 -33.27 -19.05 32.82
C ARG A 363 -31.83 -18.53 32.71
N HIS A 364 -31.12 -18.89 31.63
CA HIS A 364 -29.71 -18.53 31.42
C HIS A 364 -29.53 -17.04 31.05
N LYS A 365 -30.60 -16.39 30.58
CA LYS A 365 -30.64 -14.97 30.24
C LYS A 365 -30.51 -14.07 31.46
N SER A 366 -31.16 -14.43 32.57
CA SER A 366 -31.29 -13.59 33.77
C SER A 366 -30.58 -14.12 35.02
N SER A 367 -30.05 -15.34 34.99
CA SER A 367 -29.39 -15.98 36.15
C SER A 367 -27.91 -16.33 35.90
N HIS A 368 -27.07 -16.25 36.94
CA HIS A 368 -25.67 -16.67 36.90
C HIS A 368 -25.55 -18.20 36.84
N THR A 369 -25.61 -18.75 35.63
CA THR A 369 -25.47 -20.18 35.37
C THR A 369 -24.14 -20.47 34.68
N VAL A 370 -23.58 -21.67 34.87
CA VAL A 370 -22.34 -22.10 34.19
C VAL A 370 -22.53 -22.09 32.67
N VAL A 371 -23.66 -22.60 32.18
CA VAL A 371 -24.02 -22.58 30.74
C VAL A 371 -24.12 -21.15 30.22
N GLY A 372 -24.73 -20.25 30.98
CA GLY A 372 -24.76 -18.83 30.63
C GLY A 372 -23.35 -18.28 30.50
N TRP A 373 -22.54 -18.37 31.56
CA TRP A 373 -21.18 -17.79 31.60
C TRP A 373 -20.23 -18.37 30.54
N SER A 374 -20.25 -19.69 30.35
CA SER A 374 -19.48 -20.35 29.29
C SER A 374 -19.90 -19.90 27.89
N SER A 375 -21.20 -19.79 27.62
CA SER A 375 -21.70 -19.32 26.32
C SER A 375 -21.33 -17.87 26.04
N TRP A 376 -21.40 -17.00 27.05
CA TRP A 376 -20.96 -15.60 26.93
C TRP A 376 -19.47 -15.47 26.64
N ALA A 377 -18.64 -16.19 27.41
CA ALA A 377 -17.20 -16.22 27.16
C ALA A 377 -16.89 -16.82 25.78
N GLY A 378 -17.63 -17.84 25.34
CA GLY A 378 -17.51 -18.44 24.01
C GLY A 378 -17.83 -17.45 22.89
N ILE A 379 -18.94 -16.70 23.00
CA ILE A 379 -19.32 -15.67 22.02
C ILE A 379 -18.23 -14.60 21.93
N LEU A 380 -17.74 -14.11 23.07
CA LEU A 380 -16.66 -13.12 23.10
C LEU A 380 -15.36 -13.65 22.50
N ALA A 381 -15.00 -14.91 22.77
CA ALA A 381 -13.81 -15.53 22.21
C ALA A 381 -13.88 -15.59 20.67
N VAL A 382 -15.05 -15.95 20.12
CA VAL A 382 -15.29 -15.97 18.67
C VAL A 382 -15.18 -14.55 18.09
N LEU A 383 -15.81 -13.55 18.71
CA LEU A 383 -15.77 -12.17 18.24
C LEU A 383 -14.32 -11.62 18.19
N TRP A 384 -13.55 -11.83 19.26
CA TRP A 384 -12.15 -11.38 19.32
C TRP A 384 -11.22 -12.17 18.39
N ALA A 385 -11.49 -13.46 18.17
CA ALA A 385 -10.76 -14.25 17.17
C ALA A 385 -11.02 -13.75 15.75
N LEU A 386 -12.27 -13.44 15.40
CA LEU A 386 -12.62 -12.85 14.11
C LEU A 386 -12.01 -11.45 13.95
N ALA A 387 -12.04 -10.64 15.00
CA ALA A 387 -11.41 -9.32 15.03
C ALA A 387 -9.89 -9.39 14.79
N PHE A 388 -9.21 -10.38 15.39
CA PHE A 388 -7.80 -10.64 15.14
C PHE A 388 -7.55 -10.99 13.68
N VAL A 389 -8.36 -11.86 13.07
CA VAL A 389 -8.26 -12.18 11.65
C VAL A 389 -8.42 -10.93 10.78
N VAL A 390 -9.39 -10.06 11.08
CA VAL A 390 -9.58 -8.80 10.35
C VAL A 390 -8.35 -7.90 10.46
N ALA A 391 -7.81 -7.72 11.68
CA ALA A 391 -6.62 -6.89 11.93
C ALA A 391 -5.39 -7.39 11.17
N GLU A 392 -5.25 -8.71 11.02
CA GLU A 392 -4.17 -9.30 10.25
C GLU A 392 -4.42 -9.19 8.75
N VAL A 393 -5.63 -9.50 8.27
CA VAL A 393 -5.94 -9.41 6.84
C VAL A 393 -5.76 -7.97 6.32
N ILE A 394 -6.05 -6.95 7.14
CA ILE A 394 -5.95 -5.53 6.80
C ILE A 394 -5.05 -4.81 7.81
N PRO A 395 -3.70 -4.89 7.70
CA PRO A 395 -2.79 -4.36 8.71
C PRO A 395 -2.51 -2.85 8.55
N PHE A 396 -3.41 -2.11 7.90
CA PHE A 396 -3.26 -0.69 7.60
C PHE A 396 -4.45 0.09 8.15
N PHE A 397 -4.15 1.10 8.95
CA PHE A 397 -5.14 1.85 9.73
C PHE A 397 -6.12 2.62 8.82
N SER A 398 -5.61 3.41 7.88
CA SER A 398 -6.43 4.15 6.90
C SER A 398 -7.26 3.22 6.02
N ASP A 399 -6.69 2.11 5.58
CA ASP A 399 -7.38 1.21 4.66
C ASP A 399 -8.53 0.50 5.36
N LEU A 400 -8.31 0.08 6.61
CA LEU A 400 -9.35 -0.53 7.44
C LEU A 400 -10.54 0.43 7.64
N LEU A 401 -10.30 1.69 7.99
CA LEU A 401 -11.35 2.71 8.13
C LEU A 401 -12.10 2.93 6.82
N SER A 402 -11.39 3.09 5.70
CA SER A 402 -12.03 3.33 4.39
C SER A 402 -12.90 2.15 3.95
N ILE A 403 -12.50 0.91 4.25
CA ILE A 403 -13.27 -0.30 3.93
C ILE A 403 -14.53 -0.36 4.79
N MET A 404 -14.39 -0.11 6.08
CA MET A 404 -15.54 -0.05 7.00
C MET A 404 -16.56 0.97 6.53
N SER A 405 -16.10 2.16 6.13
CA SER A 405 -16.97 3.20 5.60
C SER A 405 -17.72 2.76 4.36
N SER A 406 -16.99 2.25 3.37
CA SER A 406 -17.61 1.83 2.12
C SER A 406 -18.63 0.70 2.29
N LEU A 407 -18.38 -0.25 3.21
CA LEU A 407 -19.23 -1.41 3.44
C LEU A 407 -20.44 -1.13 4.33
N PHE A 408 -20.26 -0.36 5.41
CA PHE A 408 -21.26 -0.24 6.47
C PHE A 408 -21.90 1.16 6.50
N ASP A 409 -21.12 2.23 6.37
CA ASP A 409 -21.65 3.59 6.43
C ASP A 409 -22.54 3.94 5.24
N SER A 410 -22.33 3.29 4.09
CA SER A 410 -23.23 3.38 2.95
C SER A 410 -24.69 3.17 3.36
N PHE A 411 -24.93 2.20 4.24
CA PHE A 411 -26.25 1.92 4.78
C PHE A 411 -26.55 2.74 6.04
N PHE A 412 -25.70 2.63 7.06
CA PHE A 412 -25.94 3.20 8.38
C PHE A 412 -25.74 4.71 8.46
N GLY A 413 -25.03 5.33 7.52
CA GLY A 413 -24.84 6.78 7.45
C GLY A 413 -25.75 7.46 6.43
N PHE A 414 -26.21 6.75 5.38
CA PHE A 414 -26.92 7.38 4.26
C PHE A 414 -28.23 6.69 3.86
N ILE A 415 -28.19 5.45 3.35
CA ILE A 415 -29.38 4.81 2.72
C ILE A 415 -30.55 4.71 3.71
N PHE A 416 -30.30 4.24 4.93
CA PHE A 416 -31.37 4.04 5.91
C PHE A 416 -32.11 5.33 6.20
N TRP A 417 -31.40 6.45 6.34
CA TRP A 417 -32.00 7.72 6.72
C TRP A 417 -32.69 8.41 5.55
N GLY A 418 -32.18 8.24 4.33
CA GLY A 418 -32.88 8.65 3.12
C GLY A 418 -34.24 7.96 2.99
N VAL A 419 -34.27 6.64 3.20
CA VAL A 419 -35.50 5.84 3.18
C VAL A 419 -36.42 6.22 4.36
N ALA A 420 -35.87 6.36 5.56
CA ALA A 420 -36.62 6.74 6.76
C ALA A 420 -37.34 8.08 6.58
N TYR A 421 -36.65 9.09 6.03
CA TYR A 421 -37.25 10.39 5.76
C TYR A 421 -38.43 10.26 4.80
N ILE A 422 -38.24 9.57 3.66
CA ILE A 422 -39.28 9.41 2.63
C ILE A 422 -40.49 8.68 3.22
N ARG A 423 -40.30 7.59 3.99
CA ARG A 423 -41.40 6.85 4.60
C ARG A 423 -42.13 7.67 5.66
N MET A 424 -41.41 8.35 6.55
CA MET A 424 -42.03 9.20 7.56
C MET A 424 -42.86 10.32 6.92
N ARG A 425 -42.36 10.98 5.87
CA ARG A 425 -43.11 12.05 5.18
C ARG A 425 -44.27 11.52 4.35
N SER A 426 -44.14 10.35 3.76
CA SER A 426 -45.24 9.67 3.09
C SER A 426 -46.34 9.27 4.07
N ALA A 427 -46.01 8.91 5.31
CA ALA A 427 -46.99 8.62 6.34
C ALA A 427 -47.69 9.89 6.87
N ASP A 428 -46.94 10.98 7.07
CA ASP A 428 -47.48 12.27 7.55
C ASP A 428 -48.44 12.94 6.54
N HIS A 429 -48.12 12.86 5.23
CA HIS A 429 -48.75 13.71 4.20
C HIS A 429 -49.22 12.96 2.94
N GLY A 430 -49.18 11.63 2.95
CA GLY A 430 -49.56 10.77 1.82
C GLY A 430 -48.43 10.50 0.81
N PRO A 431 -48.64 9.60 -0.16
CA PRO A 431 -47.62 9.14 -1.10
C PRO A 431 -47.00 10.26 -1.96
N ASP A 432 -47.77 11.32 -2.23
CA ASP A 432 -47.32 12.50 -2.98
C ASP A 432 -46.90 13.68 -2.08
N PHE A 433 -46.34 13.39 -0.89
CA PHE A 433 -45.96 14.43 0.09
C PHE A 433 -45.06 15.54 -0.48
N TYR A 434 -44.25 15.20 -1.49
CA TYR A 434 -43.34 16.13 -2.14
C TYR A 434 -44.09 17.20 -2.95
N LYS A 435 -45.28 16.89 -3.48
CA LYS A 435 -46.18 17.87 -4.11
C LYS A 435 -46.98 18.64 -3.06
N THR A 436 -47.48 17.96 -2.03
CA THR A 436 -48.37 18.58 -1.03
C THR A 436 -47.66 19.58 -0.13
N ARG A 437 -46.34 19.43 0.07
CA ARG A 437 -45.50 20.39 0.81
C ARG A 437 -44.78 21.42 -0.08
N GLY A 438 -45.16 21.51 -1.37
CA GLY A 438 -44.56 22.46 -2.31
C GLY A 438 -43.03 22.31 -2.43
N ILE A 439 -42.32 23.44 -2.49
CA ILE A 439 -40.86 23.48 -2.68
C ILE A 439 -40.12 22.72 -1.57
N ARG A 440 -40.53 22.87 -0.30
CA ARG A 440 -39.92 22.17 0.84
C ARG A 440 -40.06 20.65 0.73
N GLY A 441 -41.19 20.18 0.19
CA GLY A 441 -41.43 18.77 -0.11
C GLY A 441 -40.48 18.22 -1.17
N TRP A 442 -40.35 18.93 -2.29
CA TRP A 442 -39.45 18.57 -3.38
C TRP A 442 -37.98 18.58 -2.96
N VAL A 443 -37.52 19.63 -2.27
CA VAL A 443 -36.14 19.71 -1.78
C VAL A 443 -35.85 18.57 -0.81
N GLY A 444 -36.75 18.33 0.16
CA GLY A 444 -36.59 17.23 1.11
C GLY A 444 -36.54 15.86 0.44
N PHE A 445 -37.39 15.61 -0.55
CA PHE A 445 -37.37 14.36 -1.32
C PHE A 445 -36.08 14.20 -2.11
N LEU A 446 -35.68 15.21 -2.89
CA LEU A 446 -34.47 15.16 -3.74
C LEU A 446 -33.19 14.99 -2.92
N VAL A 447 -33.06 15.67 -1.78
CA VAL A 447 -31.91 15.53 -0.87
C VAL A 447 -31.80 14.10 -0.34
N ASN A 448 -32.91 13.46 0.03
CA ASN A 448 -32.88 12.10 0.56
C ASN A 448 -32.69 11.04 -0.51
N VAL A 449 -33.21 11.25 -1.72
CA VAL A 449 -32.86 10.44 -2.90
C VAL A 449 -31.37 10.55 -3.19
N PHE A 450 -30.81 11.76 -3.12
CA PHE A 450 -29.37 11.98 -3.27
C PHE A 450 -28.57 11.21 -2.22
N PHE A 451 -28.97 11.20 -0.94
CA PHE A 451 -28.29 10.39 0.07
C PHE A 451 -28.34 8.88 -0.21
N ILE A 452 -29.47 8.37 -0.70
CA ILE A 452 -29.56 6.95 -1.12
C ILE A 452 -28.54 6.67 -2.24
N LEU A 453 -28.46 7.55 -3.24
CA LEU A 453 -27.49 7.41 -4.34
C LEU A 453 -26.04 7.52 -3.87
N VAL A 454 -25.74 8.42 -2.92
CA VAL A 454 -24.42 8.53 -2.29
C VAL A 454 -24.06 7.25 -1.56
N GLY A 455 -24.97 6.67 -0.78
CA GLY A 455 -24.72 5.40 -0.11
C GLY A 455 -24.48 4.25 -1.09
N ILE A 456 -25.24 4.18 -2.19
CA ILE A 456 -24.97 3.21 -3.28
C ILE A 456 -23.59 3.45 -3.90
N TYR A 457 -23.19 4.70 -4.09
CA TYR A 457 -21.88 5.06 -4.61
C TYR A 457 -20.76 4.66 -3.65
N PHE A 458 -20.93 4.83 -2.33
CA PHE A 458 -19.97 4.35 -1.31
C PHE A 458 -19.73 2.85 -1.43
N LEU A 459 -20.75 2.04 -1.74
CA LEU A 459 -20.58 0.60 -1.98
C LEU A 459 -19.72 0.30 -3.21
N THR A 460 -19.76 1.14 -4.24
CA THR A 460 -18.86 0.98 -5.39
C THR A 460 -17.40 1.27 -5.02
N ALA A 461 -17.17 2.10 -3.98
CA ALA A 461 -15.84 2.41 -3.46
C ALA A 461 -15.12 1.17 -2.89
N VAL A 462 -15.88 0.18 -2.39
CA VAL A 462 -15.36 -1.12 -1.90
C VAL A 462 -14.48 -1.81 -2.96
N ARG A 463 -14.88 -1.76 -4.23
CA ARG A 463 -14.13 -2.35 -5.35
C ARG A 463 -12.74 -1.70 -5.51
N TYR A 464 -12.63 -0.42 -5.18
CA TYR A 464 -11.40 0.35 -5.30
C TYR A 464 -10.50 0.21 -4.06
N SER A 465 -11.07 0.18 -2.85
CA SER A 465 -10.33 -0.15 -1.62
C SER A 465 -9.77 -1.59 -1.66
N TYR A 466 -10.52 -2.53 -2.24
CA TYR A 466 -10.05 -3.91 -2.49
C TYR A 466 -8.87 -3.98 -3.48
N ARG A 467 -8.81 -3.08 -4.49
CA ARG A 467 -7.65 -2.99 -5.41
C ARG A 467 -6.38 -2.54 -4.69
N GLY A 468 -6.49 -1.62 -3.72
CA GLY A 468 -5.38 -1.24 -2.83
C GLY A 468 -4.90 -2.43 -1.98
N LEU A 469 -5.85 -3.19 -1.40
CA LEU A 469 -5.53 -4.39 -0.62
C LEU A 469 -4.88 -5.51 -1.46
N ARG A 470 -5.28 -5.70 -2.72
CA ARG A 470 -4.68 -6.70 -3.62
C ARG A 470 -3.24 -6.34 -4.01
N SER A 471 -2.96 -5.04 -4.14
CA SER A 471 -1.60 -4.51 -4.30
C SER A 471 -0.73 -4.70 -3.05
N LEU A 472 -1.33 -4.80 -1.86
CA LEU A 472 -0.63 -4.93 -0.56
C LEU A 472 -0.53 -6.38 -0.04
N CYS A 473 -1.49 -7.25 -0.37
CA CYS A 473 -1.39 -8.71 -0.16
C CYS A 473 -0.41 -9.36 -1.14
N ALA A 474 -0.04 -8.68 -2.24
CA ALA A 474 1.14 -9.04 -3.03
C ALA A 474 2.45 -8.84 -2.24
N THR A 475 2.43 -8.04 -1.17
CA THR A 475 3.60 -7.61 -0.38
C THR A 475 3.74 -8.32 0.98
N ARG A 476 2.88 -9.30 1.31
CA ARG A 476 2.88 -10.02 2.60
C ARG A 476 3.76 -11.29 2.54
N GLN A 477 5.05 -11.16 2.86
CA GLN A 477 5.86 -12.27 3.42
C GLN A 477 5.74 -12.20 4.94
N LEU A 478 5.21 -13.26 5.57
CA LEU A 478 5.07 -13.39 7.02
C LEU A 478 6.44 -13.50 7.72
N PRO A 479 6.67 -12.92 8.92
CA PRO A 479 7.90 -13.11 9.68
C PRO A 479 7.83 -14.41 10.49
N THR A 480 8.74 -15.36 10.22
CA THR A 480 8.95 -16.54 11.07
C THR A 480 9.56 -16.12 12.41
N ALA A 481 8.91 -16.54 13.51
CA ALA A 481 9.36 -16.37 14.87
C ALA A 481 10.66 -17.16 15.12
N VAL A 482 11.71 -16.48 15.58
CA VAL A 482 12.95 -17.11 16.05
C VAL A 482 12.77 -17.43 17.54
N VAL A 483 12.75 -18.73 17.85
CA VAL A 483 12.84 -19.26 19.21
C VAL A 483 14.27 -19.00 19.72
N ASN A 484 14.41 -18.19 20.76
CA ASN A 484 15.65 -18.06 21.52
C ASN A 484 15.72 -19.15 22.59
N GLY A 485 16.86 -19.83 22.66
CA GLY A 485 17.23 -20.71 23.76
C GLY A 485 18.76 -20.83 23.90
N ALA A 486 19.24 -20.58 25.11
CA ALA A 486 20.53 -20.96 25.70
C ALA A 486 21.81 -20.14 25.36
N GLN A 487 22.10 -19.22 26.29
CA GLN A 487 23.27 -19.22 27.21
C GLN A 487 24.73 -19.06 26.69
N GLN A 488 25.36 -18.01 27.27
CA GLN A 488 26.67 -17.99 27.94
C GLN A 488 27.97 -18.04 27.12
N LEU A 489 28.69 -16.91 26.99
CA LEU A 489 29.81 -16.49 27.87
C LEU A 489 30.68 -15.34 27.26
N ARG A 490 30.71 -14.26 28.04
CA ARG A 490 31.71 -13.18 28.28
C ARG A 490 33.23 -13.53 28.08
N PRO A 491 34.20 -12.58 28.17
CA PRO A 491 34.50 -11.42 27.29
C PRO A 491 36.04 -11.11 27.17
N LEU A 492 36.39 -9.92 26.64
CA LEU A 492 37.59 -9.07 26.92
C LEU A 492 38.89 -9.29 26.06
N PRO A 493 39.83 -8.31 26.04
CA PRO A 493 39.74 -7.03 25.31
C PRO A 493 41.11 -6.64 24.68
N GLY A 494 41.24 -5.48 24.04
CA GLY A 494 42.56 -5.04 23.58
C GLY A 494 42.63 -3.68 22.89
N THR A 495 42.39 -2.63 23.65
CA THR A 495 43.14 -1.35 23.73
C THR A 495 43.96 -0.84 22.53
N GLY A 496 43.83 0.47 22.28
CA GLY A 496 44.95 1.33 21.82
C GLY A 496 44.54 2.36 20.77
N ASN A 497 43.92 3.48 21.16
CA ASN A 497 44.56 4.79 21.42
C ASN A 497 45.27 5.46 20.24
N GLY A 498 44.96 6.75 20.04
CA GLY A 498 45.94 7.74 19.57
C GLY A 498 45.54 8.46 18.29
N VAL A 499 44.74 9.53 18.28
CA VAL A 499 45.05 10.93 18.68
C VAL A 499 45.47 11.84 17.50
N ARG A 500 44.57 12.81 17.25
CA ARG A 500 44.73 14.25 16.96
C ARG A 500 45.50 14.77 15.74
N GLY A 501 44.88 15.82 15.17
CA GLY A 501 45.56 17.06 14.77
C GLY A 501 45.05 17.60 13.44
N ILE A 502 44.07 18.53 13.38
CA ILE A 502 44.26 20.01 13.51
C ILE A 502 45.13 20.52 12.33
N SER A 503 44.76 21.48 11.48
CA SER A 503 43.68 22.47 11.44
C SER A 503 43.74 23.26 10.12
N SER A 504 42.69 24.07 9.89
CA SER A 504 42.75 25.48 9.41
C SER A 504 43.30 25.78 8.01
N SER A 505 42.75 26.68 7.21
CA SER A 505 41.60 27.60 7.34
C SER A 505 41.56 28.44 6.06
N SER A 506 40.34 28.81 5.64
CA SER A 506 39.89 30.13 5.12
C SER A 506 40.83 30.96 4.22
N ARG A 507 40.36 31.55 3.11
CA ARG A 507 39.53 32.78 3.15
C ARG A 507 39.03 33.18 1.75
N GLN A 508 37.77 33.65 1.71
CA GLN A 508 37.24 34.93 1.16
C GLN A 508 37.61 35.34 -0.28
N SER A 509 36.81 36.08 -1.06
CA SER A 509 35.40 36.51 -1.09
C SER A 509 35.24 37.46 -2.30
N VAL A 510 33.99 37.77 -2.67
CA VAL A 510 33.49 39.01 -3.34
C VAL A 510 33.06 38.93 -4.82
N ARG A 511 31.72 38.91 -5.01
CA ARG A 511 30.79 39.77 -5.83
C ARG A 511 31.30 40.29 -7.20
N ARG A 512 30.51 40.39 -8.30
CA ARG A 512 29.10 40.82 -8.45
C ARG A 512 28.62 40.63 -9.92
N ALA A 513 27.33 40.32 -10.08
CA ALA A 513 26.36 40.68 -11.13
C ALA A 513 26.61 40.45 -12.65
N SER A 514 25.78 39.60 -13.28
CA SER A 514 24.81 39.98 -14.34
C SER A 514 24.02 38.74 -14.82
N ARG A 515 22.71 38.93 -15.07
CA ARG A 515 21.74 37.98 -15.68
C ARG A 515 21.46 38.47 -17.12
N PRO A 516 21.05 37.63 -18.10
CA PRO A 516 19.70 37.05 -18.08
C PRO A 516 19.50 35.67 -18.78
N ALA A 517 18.25 35.22 -18.71
CA ALA A 517 17.55 34.24 -19.54
C ALA A 517 17.53 32.77 -19.10
N CYS A 518 16.34 32.39 -18.64
CA CYS A 518 15.88 31.10 -18.18
C CYS A 518 15.86 30.02 -19.28
N TYR A 519 16.34 28.83 -18.94
CA TYR A 519 15.74 27.57 -19.40
C TYR A 519 15.32 26.80 -18.16
N ALA A 520 14.03 26.46 -18.11
CA ALA A 520 13.43 25.72 -17.01
C ALA A 520 13.91 24.26 -17.05
N ASN A 521 14.62 23.84 -16.01
CA ASN A 521 14.94 22.43 -15.76
C ASN A 521 13.65 21.68 -15.44
N GLY A 522 13.13 20.93 -16.41
CA GLY A 522 12.20 19.84 -16.15
C GLY A 522 12.92 18.74 -15.39
N GLN A 523 12.47 18.44 -14.18
CA GLN A 523 12.92 17.23 -13.49
C GLN A 523 12.24 16.00 -14.13
N PRO A 524 12.98 14.91 -14.39
CA PRO A 524 12.40 13.66 -14.86
C PRO A 524 11.59 13.02 -13.72
N THR A 525 10.28 13.03 -13.88
CA THR A 525 9.34 12.29 -13.02
C THR A 525 9.56 10.80 -13.19
N SER A 526 9.97 10.11 -12.12
CA SER A 526 9.93 8.65 -12.02
C SER A 526 8.47 8.20 -12.01
N ILE A 527 8.01 7.63 -13.13
CA ILE A 527 6.65 7.13 -13.30
C ILE A 527 6.64 5.66 -12.88
N ARG A 528 6.00 5.36 -11.73
CA ARG A 528 5.56 3.99 -11.43
C ARG A 528 4.29 3.70 -12.24
N SER A 529 4.42 2.87 -13.27
CA SER A 529 3.26 2.27 -13.94
C SER A 529 2.75 1.07 -13.13
N ALA A 530 2.02 1.32 -12.05
CA ALA A 530 1.10 0.33 -11.49
C ALA A 530 -0.21 0.38 -12.32
N SER A 531 -0.27 -0.38 -13.40
CA SER A 531 -1.44 -0.44 -14.28
C SER A 531 -2.62 -1.12 -13.57
N SER A 532 -3.81 -0.51 -13.72
CA SER A 532 -5.07 -1.06 -13.22
C SER A 532 -5.38 -2.42 -13.88
N GLN A 533 -6.18 -3.25 -13.22
CA GLN A 533 -6.55 -4.60 -13.71
C GLN A 533 -7.43 -4.58 -14.98
N ALA A 534 -7.84 -3.41 -15.49
CA ALA A 534 -8.44 -3.27 -16.81
C ALA A 534 -7.34 -2.94 -17.83
N GLY A 535 -7.04 -3.86 -18.75
CA GLY A 535 -6.14 -3.60 -19.90
C GLY A 535 -4.70 -4.11 -19.79
N LEU A 536 -4.37 -5.04 -18.89
CA LEU A 536 -3.05 -5.68 -18.88
C LEU A 536 -2.86 -6.55 -20.14
N LYS A 537 -1.68 -6.44 -20.76
CA LYS A 537 -1.28 -7.33 -21.86
C LYS A 537 -1.01 -8.73 -21.31
N LYS A 538 -1.20 -9.74 -22.15
CA LYS A 538 -0.93 -11.14 -21.82
C LYS A 538 0.22 -11.64 -22.67
N THR A 539 1.08 -12.48 -22.11
CA THR A 539 2.07 -13.22 -22.90
C THR A 539 1.39 -14.40 -23.60
N GLN A 540 2.06 -14.98 -24.58
CA GLN A 540 1.60 -16.17 -25.29
C GLN A 540 1.54 -17.41 -24.40
N LEU A 541 2.13 -17.34 -23.19
CA LEU A 541 2.11 -18.40 -22.18
C LEU A 541 1.11 -18.13 -21.05
N TYR A 542 0.29 -17.08 -21.14
CA TYR A 542 -0.63 -16.69 -20.08
C TYR A 542 -1.54 -17.84 -19.62
N ASP A 543 -2.22 -18.51 -20.56
CA ASP A 543 -3.18 -19.57 -20.22
C ASP A 543 -2.47 -20.77 -19.57
N LEU A 544 -1.23 -21.06 -19.99
CA LEU A 544 -0.38 -22.09 -19.38
C LEU A 544 -0.05 -21.73 -17.92
N HIS A 545 0.33 -20.48 -17.64
CA HIS A 545 0.63 -20.03 -16.27
C HIS A 545 -0.59 -20.18 -15.36
N VAL A 546 -1.76 -19.77 -15.84
CA VAL A 546 -3.03 -19.91 -15.09
C VAL A 546 -3.33 -21.38 -14.82
N ALA A 547 -3.18 -22.26 -15.83
CA ALA A 547 -3.39 -23.69 -15.68
C ALA A 547 -2.40 -24.34 -14.69
N ARG A 548 -1.17 -23.81 -14.60
CA ARG A 548 -0.12 -24.27 -13.68
C ARG A 548 -0.18 -23.61 -12.29
N GLY A 549 -1.28 -22.93 -11.95
CA GLY A 549 -1.50 -22.39 -10.60
C GLY A 549 -0.65 -21.16 -10.28
N ALA A 550 -0.24 -20.40 -11.29
CA ALA A 550 0.53 -19.18 -11.07
C ALA A 550 -0.26 -18.11 -10.30
N LYS A 551 0.40 -17.46 -9.35
CA LYS A 551 -0.08 -16.19 -8.78
C LYS A 551 0.28 -15.06 -9.74
N MET A 552 -0.67 -14.68 -10.58
CA MET A 552 -0.52 -13.62 -11.58
C MET A 552 -0.55 -12.22 -10.94
N VAL A 553 0.34 -11.33 -11.38
CA VAL A 553 0.45 -9.93 -10.91
C VAL A 553 0.72 -8.96 -12.06
N PRO A 554 0.27 -7.69 -11.97
CA PRO A 554 0.68 -6.65 -12.89
C PRO A 554 2.18 -6.39 -12.81
N PHE A 555 2.89 -6.51 -13.93
CA PHE A 555 4.31 -6.20 -14.04
C PHE A 555 4.61 -5.63 -15.43
N ALA A 556 5.17 -4.41 -15.48
CA ALA A 556 5.52 -3.72 -16.72
C ALA A 556 4.39 -3.67 -17.79
N GLY A 557 3.13 -3.50 -17.35
CA GLY A 557 1.97 -3.47 -18.25
C GLY A 557 1.45 -4.85 -18.70
N TYR A 558 2.06 -5.95 -18.23
CA TYR A 558 1.65 -7.32 -18.48
C TYR A 558 1.10 -8.00 -17.23
N ASP A 559 0.29 -9.04 -17.42
CA ASP A 559 -0.12 -9.96 -16.35
C ASP A 559 0.86 -11.15 -16.31
N MET A 560 1.72 -11.19 -15.28
CA MET A 560 2.90 -12.05 -15.21
C MET A 560 2.91 -12.94 -13.95
N PRO A 561 3.50 -14.15 -14.00
CA PRO A 561 3.60 -15.04 -12.84
C PRO A 561 4.59 -14.52 -11.80
N LEU A 562 4.11 -14.17 -10.60
CA LEU A 562 4.96 -13.82 -9.45
C LEU A 562 5.66 -15.06 -8.88
N GLN A 563 4.91 -16.15 -8.73
CA GLN A 563 5.32 -17.45 -8.20
C GLN A 563 4.25 -18.50 -8.56
N TYR A 564 4.56 -19.78 -8.37
CA TYR A 564 3.66 -20.91 -8.60
C TYR A 564 3.28 -21.58 -7.27
N SER A 565 2.22 -22.38 -7.25
CA SER A 565 1.66 -22.94 -6.02
C SER A 565 2.47 -24.08 -5.41
N ASP A 566 3.36 -24.69 -6.20
CA ASP A 566 4.13 -25.89 -5.84
C ASP A 566 5.42 -25.60 -5.07
N LEU A 567 6.00 -24.39 -5.22
CA LEU A 567 7.20 -23.95 -4.51
C LEU A 567 7.03 -22.52 -3.99
N SER A 568 7.44 -22.26 -2.75
CA SER A 568 7.65 -20.89 -2.27
C SER A 568 8.75 -20.19 -3.09
N HIS A 569 8.80 -18.86 -3.06
CA HIS A 569 9.87 -18.12 -3.76
C HIS A 569 11.29 -18.47 -3.27
N LEU A 570 11.44 -18.89 -2.00
CA LEU A 570 12.71 -19.38 -1.44
C LEU A 570 13.08 -20.74 -2.03
N GLU A 571 12.14 -21.69 -2.05
CA GLU A 571 12.36 -23.01 -2.62
C GLU A 571 12.59 -22.93 -4.14
N SER A 572 11.86 -22.07 -4.84
CA SER A 572 12.05 -21.81 -6.28
C SER A 572 13.43 -21.20 -6.57
N HIS A 573 13.94 -20.33 -5.69
CA HIS A 573 15.31 -19.83 -5.78
C HIS A 573 16.33 -20.98 -5.64
N HIS A 574 16.24 -21.78 -4.57
CA HIS A 574 17.14 -22.91 -4.36
C HIS A 574 17.06 -23.94 -5.49
N TRP A 575 15.85 -24.23 -5.98
CA TRP A 575 15.64 -25.10 -7.13
C TRP A 575 16.40 -24.59 -8.36
N THR A 576 16.37 -23.28 -8.62
CA THR A 576 17.12 -22.70 -9.75
C THR A 576 18.64 -22.86 -9.58
N ARG A 577 19.15 -22.71 -8.35
CA ARG A 577 20.59 -22.87 -8.02
C ARG A 577 21.07 -24.33 -8.09
N GLU A 578 20.18 -25.29 -7.82
CA GLU A 578 20.49 -26.71 -7.71
C GLU A 578 20.16 -27.52 -8.97
N LYS A 579 19.16 -27.07 -9.75
CA LYS A 579 18.58 -27.82 -10.87
C LYS A 579 18.40 -26.94 -12.11
N ALA A 580 17.18 -26.77 -12.59
CA ALA A 580 16.84 -25.82 -13.64
C ALA A 580 15.43 -25.27 -13.44
N SER A 581 15.26 -23.98 -13.73
CA SER A 581 13.97 -23.29 -13.69
C SER A 581 13.69 -22.63 -15.03
N LEU A 582 12.41 -22.62 -15.40
CA LEU A 582 11.92 -21.99 -16.62
C LEU A 582 11.14 -20.72 -16.27
N PHE A 583 11.57 -19.59 -16.83
CA PHE A 583 10.96 -18.28 -16.65
C PHE A 583 10.32 -17.81 -17.95
N ASP A 584 9.09 -17.28 -17.87
CA ASP A 584 8.51 -16.52 -18.98
C ASP A 584 9.01 -15.08 -18.95
N VAL A 585 9.73 -14.69 -19.99
CA VAL A 585 10.26 -13.34 -20.19
C VAL A 585 9.76 -12.71 -21.49
N SER A 586 8.65 -13.23 -22.05
CA SER A 586 8.06 -12.81 -23.32
C SER A 586 7.54 -11.37 -23.34
N HIS A 587 7.40 -10.75 -22.16
CA HIS A 587 7.01 -9.35 -22.00
C HIS A 587 8.12 -8.36 -22.43
N MET A 588 9.39 -8.79 -22.44
CA MET A 588 10.54 -7.99 -22.92
C MET A 588 10.42 -7.70 -24.42
N VAL A 589 11.08 -6.65 -24.89
CA VAL A 589 10.95 -6.22 -26.29
C VAL A 589 12.09 -6.82 -27.10
N GLN A 590 11.77 -7.65 -28.08
CA GLN A 590 12.73 -8.24 -29.00
C GLN A 590 12.82 -7.39 -30.27
N HIS A 591 14.04 -7.01 -30.66
CA HIS A 591 14.29 -6.19 -31.83
C HIS A 591 15.20 -6.91 -32.81
N ARG A 592 14.95 -6.70 -34.10
CA ARG A 592 15.89 -7.04 -35.16
C ARG A 592 16.21 -5.78 -35.96
N LEU A 593 17.50 -5.50 -36.12
CA LEU A 593 18.01 -4.36 -36.85
C LEU A 593 18.96 -4.86 -37.95
N THR A 594 18.65 -4.56 -39.20
CA THR A 594 19.39 -5.05 -40.37
C THR A 594 19.75 -3.93 -41.34
N GLY A 595 20.79 -4.15 -42.13
CA GLY A 595 21.25 -3.25 -43.19
C GLY A 595 22.56 -2.53 -42.85
N PRO A 596 23.17 -1.84 -43.83
CA PRO A 596 24.51 -1.27 -43.70
C PRO A 596 24.64 -0.23 -42.60
N GLY A 597 23.54 0.45 -42.24
CA GLY A 597 23.50 1.43 -41.16
C GLY A 597 23.37 0.85 -39.74
N ALA A 598 23.08 -0.45 -39.60
CA ALA A 598 22.77 -1.05 -38.29
C ALA A 598 23.96 -0.99 -37.32
N LEU A 599 25.15 -1.37 -37.76
CA LEU A 599 26.36 -1.31 -36.94
C LEU A 599 26.74 0.14 -36.59
N PRO A 600 26.85 1.09 -37.54
CA PRO A 600 27.12 2.50 -37.23
C PRO A 600 26.14 3.11 -36.22
N LEU A 601 24.83 2.85 -36.39
CA LEU A 601 23.83 3.38 -35.47
C LEU A 601 23.99 2.81 -34.05
N LEU A 602 24.14 1.48 -33.91
CA LEU A 602 24.31 0.86 -32.61
C LEU A 602 25.63 1.26 -31.94
N MET A 603 26.71 1.45 -32.71
CA MET A 603 27.97 1.99 -32.20
C MET A 603 27.84 3.44 -31.71
N LYS A 604 26.92 4.22 -32.28
CA LYS A 604 26.61 5.58 -31.82
C LYS A 604 25.80 5.59 -30.53
N VAL A 605 24.71 4.82 -30.46
CA VAL A 605 23.77 4.89 -29.33
C VAL A 605 24.16 4.01 -28.14
N THR A 606 25.19 3.17 -28.28
CA THR A 606 25.71 2.31 -27.21
C THR A 606 27.22 2.50 -27.03
N PRO A 607 27.81 2.16 -25.87
CA PRO A 607 29.24 2.28 -25.62
C PRO A 607 30.03 0.99 -25.95
N SER A 608 29.36 -0.09 -26.35
CA SER A 608 30.00 -1.38 -26.59
C SER A 608 30.72 -1.44 -27.93
N ALA A 609 31.70 -2.32 -28.06
CA ALA A 609 32.49 -2.53 -29.28
C ALA A 609 31.88 -3.60 -30.18
N LEU A 610 30.72 -3.26 -30.74
CA LEU A 610 29.93 -4.19 -31.58
C LEU A 610 30.61 -4.49 -32.92
N ASP A 611 31.54 -3.65 -33.35
CA ASP A 611 32.41 -3.85 -34.52
C ASP A 611 33.33 -5.06 -34.36
N THR A 612 33.85 -5.27 -33.15
CA THR A 612 34.73 -6.40 -32.79
C THR A 612 33.98 -7.63 -32.28
N LEU A 613 32.67 -7.52 -32.04
CA LEU A 613 31.85 -8.64 -31.60
C LEU A 613 31.70 -9.65 -32.75
N GLY A 614 32.00 -10.92 -32.49
CA GLY A 614 31.87 -11.97 -33.50
C GLY A 614 30.43 -12.25 -33.89
N ASN A 615 30.20 -12.87 -35.05
CA ASN A 615 28.88 -13.35 -35.41
C ASN A 615 28.39 -14.40 -34.41
N ASN A 616 27.09 -14.38 -34.15
CA ASN A 616 26.37 -15.15 -33.14
C ASN A 616 26.88 -14.95 -31.71
N GLN A 617 27.57 -13.84 -31.43
CA GLN A 617 27.99 -13.45 -30.10
C GLN A 617 27.18 -12.25 -29.60
N SER A 618 27.09 -12.14 -28.29
CA SER A 618 26.31 -11.15 -27.58
C SER A 618 27.11 -10.47 -26.47
N THR A 619 26.70 -9.26 -26.13
CA THR A 619 27.23 -8.50 -24.99
C THR A 619 26.09 -7.77 -24.31
N LEU A 620 26.20 -7.63 -22.98
CA LEU A 620 25.42 -6.60 -22.29
C LEU A 620 25.91 -5.22 -22.73
N SER A 621 24.98 -4.30 -22.93
CA SER A 621 25.23 -2.91 -23.27
C SER A 621 24.20 -1.99 -22.62
N CYS A 622 24.33 -0.69 -22.88
CA CYS A 622 23.39 0.33 -22.46
C CYS A 622 23.04 1.21 -23.66
N LEU A 623 21.76 1.54 -23.83
CA LEU A 623 21.33 2.65 -24.66
C LEU A 623 21.65 3.94 -23.90
N LEU A 624 22.33 4.88 -24.55
CA LEU A 624 22.83 6.10 -23.90
C LEU A 624 22.20 7.36 -24.47
N GLU A 625 21.81 8.27 -23.57
CA GLU A 625 21.34 9.59 -23.92
C GLU A 625 22.51 10.43 -24.49
N ASP A 626 22.24 11.16 -25.56
CA ASP A 626 23.24 12.05 -26.15
C ASP A 626 23.58 13.21 -25.20
N GLY A 627 24.84 13.65 -25.24
CA GLY A 627 25.38 14.67 -24.35
C GLY A 627 25.64 14.19 -22.91
N THR A 628 24.63 13.68 -22.20
CA THR A 628 24.73 13.33 -20.77
C THR A 628 25.39 11.97 -20.52
N GLY A 629 25.19 11.01 -21.44
CA GLY A 629 25.60 9.61 -21.25
C GLY A 629 24.78 8.87 -20.19
N GLY A 630 23.60 9.38 -19.84
CA GLY A 630 22.64 8.70 -18.97
C GLY A 630 22.14 7.39 -19.58
N ILE A 631 21.90 6.38 -18.75
CA ILE A 631 21.41 5.06 -19.22
C ILE A 631 19.91 5.14 -19.52
N VAL A 632 19.55 5.13 -20.80
CA VAL A 632 18.15 5.10 -21.28
C VAL A 632 17.51 3.75 -21.02
N ASP A 633 18.26 2.68 -21.27
CA ASP A 633 17.96 1.30 -20.88
C ASP A 633 19.22 0.43 -20.93
N ASP A 634 19.23 -0.71 -20.23
CA ASP A 634 20.22 -1.77 -20.43
C ASP A 634 19.68 -2.90 -21.31
N THR A 635 20.55 -3.46 -22.15
CA THR A 635 20.12 -4.42 -23.19
C THR A 635 21.21 -5.43 -23.53
N VAL A 636 20.82 -6.66 -23.86
CA VAL A 636 21.73 -7.64 -24.46
C VAL A 636 21.65 -7.51 -25.98
N ILE A 637 22.78 -7.22 -26.61
CA ILE A 637 22.89 -7.08 -28.07
C ILE A 637 23.68 -8.25 -28.62
N THR A 638 23.09 -8.93 -29.60
CA THR A 638 23.66 -10.06 -30.33
C THR A 638 23.93 -9.64 -31.77
N ARG A 639 25.15 -9.86 -32.26
CA ARG A 639 25.47 -9.73 -33.67
C ARG A 639 25.17 -11.06 -34.36
N LEU A 640 24.11 -11.14 -35.16
CA LEU A 640 23.75 -12.38 -35.88
C LEU A 640 24.61 -12.54 -37.15
N ALA A 641 24.85 -11.44 -37.85
CA ALA A 641 25.67 -11.36 -39.07
C ALA A 641 26.31 -9.96 -39.17
N PRO A 642 27.21 -9.68 -40.14
CA PRO A 642 27.93 -8.41 -40.21
C PRO A 642 27.05 -7.15 -40.12
N GLU A 643 25.86 -7.20 -40.73
CA GLU A 643 24.86 -6.12 -40.78
C GLU A 643 23.50 -6.54 -40.17
N SER A 644 23.49 -7.50 -39.25
CA SER A 644 22.26 -7.99 -38.60
C SER A 644 22.45 -8.14 -37.11
N PHE A 645 21.61 -7.47 -36.34
CA PHE A 645 21.64 -7.46 -34.89
C PHE A 645 20.29 -7.85 -34.34
N TYR A 646 20.31 -8.67 -33.29
CA TYR A 646 19.17 -8.99 -32.45
C TYR A 646 19.45 -8.48 -31.05
N PHE A 647 18.52 -7.77 -30.46
CA PHE A 647 18.68 -7.29 -29.09
C PHE A 647 17.37 -7.23 -28.34
N VAL A 648 17.47 -7.30 -27.01
CA VAL A 648 16.31 -7.37 -26.12
C VAL A 648 16.37 -6.25 -25.10
N THR A 649 15.34 -5.42 -25.04
CA THR A 649 15.22 -4.31 -24.06
C THR A 649 14.16 -4.60 -23.00
N ASN A 650 14.22 -3.87 -21.89
CA ASN A 650 13.37 -4.12 -20.73
C ASN A 650 11.90 -3.83 -21.03
N ALA A 651 11.01 -4.71 -20.55
CA ALA A 651 9.57 -4.56 -20.76
C ALA A 651 9.01 -3.23 -20.21
N GLY A 652 9.53 -2.78 -19.06
CA GLY A 652 9.09 -1.55 -18.40
C GLY A 652 9.53 -0.26 -19.10
N ARG A 653 10.40 -0.35 -20.10
CA ARG A 653 10.94 0.77 -20.90
C ARG A 653 10.51 0.74 -22.35
N ARG A 654 9.61 -0.18 -22.71
CA ARG A 654 9.13 -0.37 -24.08
C ARG A 654 8.79 0.94 -24.78
N ASP A 655 7.98 1.80 -24.17
CA ASP A 655 7.49 2.99 -24.86
C ASP A 655 8.63 4.00 -25.07
N GLU A 656 9.49 4.20 -24.06
CA GLU A 656 10.64 5.10 -24.15
C GLU A 656 11.73 4.59 -25.09
N ASP A 657 12.03 3.29 -25.06
CA ASP A 657 13.02 2.66 -25.94
C ASP A 657 12.57 2.76 -27.41
N LEU A 658 11.29 2.52 -27.67
CA LEU A 658 10.75 2.62 -29.02
C LEU A 658 10.83 4.05 -29.56
N VAL A 659 10.54 5.06 -28.72
CA VAL A 659 10.70 6.46 -29.10
C VAL A 659 12.17 6.80 -29.35
N PHE A 660 13.07 6.40 -28.45
CA PHE A 660 14.50 6.66 -28.56
C PHE A 660 15.09 6.03 -29.83
N LEU A 661 14.81 4.74 -30.07
CA LEU A 661 15.30 4.02 -31.23
C LEU A 661 14.69 4.54 -32.53
N SER A 662 13.38 4.81 -32.57
CA SER A 662 12.74 5.39 -33.77
C SER A 662 13.39 6.70 -34.14
N ALA A 663 13.57 7.62 -33.18
CA ALA A 663 14.19 8.91 -33.44
C ALA A 663 15.63 8.77 -33.97
N ALA A 664 16.42 7.86 -33.40
CA ALA A 664 17.79 7.60 -33.84
C ALA A 664 17.84 6.98 -35.24
N ILE A 665 16.94 6.04 -35.55
CA ILE A 665 16.84 5.37 -36.85
C ILE A 665 16.35 6.35 -37.92
N ASP A 666 15.33 7.15 -37.63
CA ASP A 666 14.74 8.10 -38.58
C ASP A 666 15.75 9.21 -38.92
N ALA A 667 16.50 9.69 -37.93
CA ALA A 667 17.61 10.62 -38.18
C ALA A 667 18.67 10.00 -39.09
N TYR A 668 19.04 8.74 -38.86
CA TYR A 668 20.02 8.04 -39.69
C TYR A 668 19.52 7.85 -41.13
N ARG A 669 18.29 7.37 -41.31
CA ARG A 669 17.64 7.17 -42.62
C ARG A 669 17.49 8.48 -43.39
N LYS A 670 17.24 9.60 -42.72
CA LYS A 670 17.16 10.92 -43.37
C LYS A 670 18.48 11.32 -44.01
N GLU A 671 19.60 10.95 -43.41
CA GLU A 671 20.95 11.28 -43.90
C GLU A 671 21.48 10.24 -44.92
N HIS A 672 21.11 8.97 -44.76
CA HIS A 672 21.72 7.85 -45.51
C HIS A 672 20.74 7.09 -46.43
N GLY A 673 19.48 7.52 -46.52
CA GLY A 673 18.43 6.89 -47.32
C GLY A 673 17.52 5.94 -46.51
N ALA A 674 16.28 5.75 -46.96
CA ALA A 674 15.25 4.99 -46.25
C ALA A 674 15.61 3.50 -46.05
N ASP A 675 16.31 2.90 -47.01
CA ASP A 675 16.70 1.49 -47.00
C ASP A 675 18.01 1.20 -46.24
N SER A 676 18.65 2.25 -45.70
CA SER A 676 19.93 2.10 -44.97
C SER A 676 19.83 1.24 -43.71
N ILE A 677 18.65 1.22 -43.08
CA ILE A 677 18.34 0.45 -41.87
C ILE A 677 16.92 -0.10 -41.99
N GLN A 678 16.74 -1.37 -41.70
CA GLN A 678 15.44 -2.00 -41.44
C GLN A 678 15.35 -2.37 -39.97
N TRP A 679 14.26 -2.00 -39.33
CA TRP A 679 14.02 -2.25 -37.91
C TRP A 679 12.68 -2.95 -37.73
N GLU A 680 12.72 -4.09 -37.06
CA GLU A 680 11.57 -4.94 -36.80
C GLU A 680 11.45 -5.16 -35.29
N ILE A 681 10.24 -4.95 -34.75
CA ILE A 681 9.89 -5.35 -33.40
C ILE A 681 9.25 -6.73 -33.50
N LEU A 682 9.92 -7.74 -32.95
CA LEU A 682 9.52 -9.15 -33.05
C LEU A 682 8.38 -9.46 -32.07
N SER A 683 7.21 -8.88 -32.34
CA SER A 683 5.98 -9.05 -31.55
C SER A 683 5.32 -10.43 -31.72
N ASP A 684 5.70 -11.13 -32.79
CA ASP A 684 5.29 -12.49 -33.12
C ASP A 684 6.19 -13.54 -32.46
N ARG A 685 6.85 -13.22 -31.35
CA ARG A 685 7.70 -14.18 -30.62
C ARG A 685 7.43 -14.21 -29.12
N ALA A 686 7.45 -15.40 -28.55
CA ALA A 686 7.59 -15.61 -27.11
C ALA A 686 9.09 -15.70 -26.74
N LEU A 687 9.42 -15.51 -25.47
CA LEU A 687 10.79 -15.63 -24.96
C LEU A 687 10.75 -16.32 -23.60
N VAL A 688 11.41 -17.47 -23.49
CA VAL A 688 11.54 -18.22 -22.24
C VAL A 688 12.99 -18.36 -21.85
N ALA A 689 13.28 -18.32 -20.55
CA ALA A 689 14.63 -18.48 -20.01
C ALA A 689 14.72 -19.75 -19.16
N LEU A 690 15.51 -20.73 -19.60
CA LEU A 690 15.83 -21.95 -18.86
C LEU A 690 17.17 -21.73 -18.13
N GLN A 691 17.16 -21.70 -16.81
CA GLN A 691 18.29 -21.25 -15.99
C GLN A 691 18.60 -22.24 -14.87
N GLY A 692 19.86 -22.56 -14.65
CA GLY A 692 20.33 -23.48 -13.61
C GLY A 692 21.33 -24.52 -14.14
N PRO A 693 22.07 -25.21 -13.25
CA PRO A 693 23.12 -26.16 -13.64
C PRO A 693 22.66 -27.32 -14.54
N LEU A 694 21.37 -27.70 -14.50
CA LEU A 694 20.84 -28.77 -15.37
C LEU A 694 20.31 -28.26 -16.71
N ALA A 695 20.26 -26.94 -16.95
CA ALA A 695 19.63 -26.33 -18.13
C ALA A 695 20.19 -26.89 -19.45
N ALA A 696 21.52 -26.99 -19.57
CA ALA A 696 22.17 -27.52 -20.77
C ALA A 696 21.79 -28.97 -21.05
N SER A 697 21.86 -29.84 -20.03
CA SER A 697 21.51 -31.25 -20.18
C SER A 697 20.04 -31.47 -20.57
N VAL A 698 19.14 -30.67 -20.01
CA VAL A 698 17.72 -30.74 -20.34
C VAL A 698 17.48 -30.29 -21.78
N LEU A 699 17.98 -29.11 -22.15
CA LEU A 699 17.76 -28.57 -23.49
C LEU A 699 18.41 -29.47 -24.56
N GLN A 700 19.60 -29.99 -24.29
CA GLN A 700 20.32 -30.91 -25.18
C GLN A 700 19.47 -32.14 -25.54
N SER A 701 18.72 -32.69 -24.57
CA SER A 701 17.88 -33.88 -24.79
C SER A 701 16.74 -33.66 -25.78
N PHE A 702 16.41 -32.40 -26.07
CA PHE A 702 15.36 -32.02 -27.02
C PHE A 702 15.89 -31.37 -28.29
N ILE A 703 17.20 -31.20 -28.47
CA ILE A 703 17.74 -30.70 -29.74
C ILE A 703 17.49 -31.73 -30.84
N TYR A 704 16.93 -31.29 -31.97
CA TYR A 704 16.75 -32.17 -33.13
C TYR A 704 18.09 -32.42 -33.83
N THR A 705 18.42 -33.70 -34.03
CA THR A 705 19.68 -34.17 -34.62
C THR A 705 19.48 -35.01 -35.88
N GLY A 706 18.27 -34.96 -36.47
CA GLY A 706 17.96 -35.72 -37.68
C GLY A 706 18.56 -35.11 -38.96
N GLU A 707 18.09 -35.59 -40.11
CA GLU A 707 18.65 -35.24 -41.43
C GLU A 707 18.68 -33.71 -41.66
N GLY A 708 19.84 -33.20 -42.08
CA GLY A 708 20.07 -31.79 -42.41
C GLY A 708 20.69 -30.93 -41.29
N GLU A 709 20.89 -31.46 -40.09
CA GLU A 709 21.58 -30.74 -39.00
C GLU A 709 23.06 -31.15 -38.87
N ASP A 710 23.93 -30.18 -38.60
CA ASP A 710 25.35 -30.42 -38.32
C ASP A 710 25.53 -30.86 -36.84
N PRO A 711 26.07 -32.07 -36.58
CA PRO A 711 26.32 -32.55 -35.23
C PRO A 711 27.11 -31.55 -34.35
N ALA A 712 28.09 -30.84 -34.93
CA ALA A 712 28.90 -29.88 -34.21
C ALA A 712 28.09 -28.65 -33.74
N LEU A 713 27.06 -28.26 -34.51
CA LEU A 713 26.17 -27.14 -34.15
C LEU A 713 25.06 -27.57 -33.18
N THR A 714 24.71 -28.85 -33.13
CA THR A 714 23.68 -29.37 -32.21
C THR A 714 24.20 -29.71 -30.80
N ASP A 715 25.52 -29.81 -30.61
CA ASP A 715 26.12 -29.98 -29.28
C ASP A 715 26.22 -28.65 -28.53
N LEU A 716 25.38 -28.49 -27.51
CA LEU A 716 25.32 -27.29 -26.66
C LEU A 716 26.55 -27.13 -25.77
N ASN A 717 27.39 -28.16 -25.56
CA ASN A 717 28.65 -27.99 -24.82
C ASN A 717 29.63 -27.07 -25.56
N THR A 718 29.51 -26.98 -26.88
CA THR A 718 30.31 -26.07 -27.72
C THR A 718 29.71 -24.67 -27.84
N LEU A 719 28.51 -24.44 -27.30
CA LEU A 719 27.86 -23.14 -27.27
C LEU A 719 28.20 -22.45 -25.95
N TYR A 720 29.10 -21.46 -25.97
CA TYR A 720 29.56 -20.79 -24.75
C TYR A 720 28.66 -19.62 -24.34
N PHE A 721 28.79 -19.18 -23.10
CA PHE A 721 28.07 -18.02 -22.58
C PHE A 721 28.26 -16.80 -23.47
N GLY A 722 27.16 -16.11 -23.77
CA GLY A 722 27.14 -14.98 -24.67
C GLY A 722 27.12 -15.38 -26.16
N GLN A 723 26.92 -16.65 -26.50
CA GLN A 723 26.73 -17.09 -27.89
C GLN A 723 25.29 -17.54 -28.15
N CYS A 724 24.89 -17.59 -29.41
CA CYS A 724 23.58 -18.10 -29.83
C CYS A 724 23.66 -19.02 -31.05
N ARG A 725 22.62 -19.83 -31.25
CA ARG A 725 22.40 -20.64 -32.47
C ARG A 725 20.91 -20.70 -32.80
N GLU A 726 20.59 -20.85 -34.08
CA GLU A 726 19.24 -21.18 -34.53
C GLU A 726 19.11 -22.69 -34.69
N LEU A 727 18.36 -23.36 -33.83
CA LEU A 727 18.25 -24.83 -33.80
C LEU A 727 16.78 -25.28 -33.79
N TYR A 728 16.53 -26.48 -34.29
CA TYR A 728 15.23 -27.14 -34.15
C TYR A 728 15.17 -27.95 -32.85
N LEU A 729 13.95 -28.13 -32.30
CA LEU A 729 13.69 -29.07 -31.22
C LEU A 729 12.93 -30.30 -31.74
N THR A 730 13.19 -31.45 -31.13
CA THR A 730 12.38 -32.66 -31.23
C THR A 730 11.22 -32.52 -30.25
N LEU A 731 10.00 -32.39 -30.77
CA LEU A 731 8.77 -32.27 -29.98
C LEU A 731 8.37 -33.61 -29.35
N ALA A 732 7.37 -33.58 -28.47
CA ALA A 732 6.94 -34.76 -27.70
C ALA A 732 6.42 -35.92 -28.57
N ASP A 733 5.93 -35.64 -29.77
CA ASP A 733 5.49 -36.63 -30.76
C ASP A 733 6.65 -37.16 -31.63
N GLY A 734 7.90 -36.75 -31.34
CA GLY A 734 9.10 -37.09 -32.11
C GLY A 734 9.28 -36.24 -33.36
N SER A 735 8.36 -35.34 -33.69
CA SER A 735 8.46 -34.48 -34.86
C SER A 735 9.46 -33.32 -34.64
N LYS A 736 9.97 -32.79 -35.75
CA LYS A 736 10.80 -31.58 -35.74
C LYS A 736 9.93 -30.34 -35.54
N SER A 737 10.36 -29.39 -34.72
CA SER A 737 9.67 -28.11 -34.56
C SER A 737 9.47 -27.40 -35.89
N ALA A 738 8.33 -26.72 -36.08
CA ALA A 738 7.98 -26.09 -37.35
C ALA A 738 8.97 -24.97 -37.79
N HIS A 739 9.64 -24.34 -36.82
CA HIS A 739 10.62 -23.28 -37.04
C HIS A 739 11.89 -23.53 -36.23
N ARG A 740 13.02 -22.98 -36.71
CA ARG A 740 14.23 -22.83 -35.88
C ARG A 740 13.96 -21.83 -34.76
N LEU A 741 14.50 -22.13 -33.60
CA LEU A 741 14.42 -21.34 -32.38
C LEU A 741 15.77 -20.68 -32.18
N LEU A 742 15.79 -19.38 -31.90
CA LEU A 742 17.03 -18.70 -31.55
C LEU A 742 17.33 -18.99 -30.08
N ILE A 743 18.34 -19.82 -29.84
CA ILE A 743 18.80 -20.27 -28.53
C ILE A 743 20.07 -19.49 -28.19
N SER A 744 19.97 -18.60 -27.20
CA SER A 744 21.07 -17.78 -26.70
C SER A 744 21.50 -18.29 -25.34
N ARG A 745 22.79 -18.61 -25.14
CA ARG A 745 23.32 -19.02 -23.83
C ARG A 745 23.60 -17.80 -22.96
N THR A 746 22.52 -17.16 -22.53
CA THR A 746 22.47 -15.94 -21.72
C THR A 746 21.55 -16.13 -20.52
N GLY A 747 21.58 -15.18 -19.59
CA GLY A 747 20.78 -15.33 -18.37
C GLY A 747 20.85 -14.14 -17.43
N TYR A 748 19.87 -14.11 -16.52
CA TYR A 748 19.69 -13.06 -15.51
C TYR A 748 19.68 -13.61 -14.08
N THR A 749 20.43 -14.69 -13.83
CA THR A 749 20.42 -15.42 -12.55
C THR A 749 21.83 -15.65 -11.97
N GLY A 750 22.87 -15.45 -12.79
CA GLY A 750 24.24 -15.84 -12.49
C GLY A 750 24.51 -17.34 -12.64
N GLU A 751 23.50 -18.19 -12.84
CA GLU A 751 23.70 -19.59 -13.22
C GLU A 751 24.00 -19.71 -14.72
N ASP A 752 24.40 -20.91 -15.16
CA ASP A 752 24.32 -21.28 -16.57
C ASP A 752 22.86 -21.35 -17.04
N GLY A 753 22.62 -21.20 -18.34
CA GLY A 753 21.27 -21.23 -18.88
C GLY A 753 21.16 -20.66 -20.28
N PHE A 754 19.93 -20.71 -20.80
CA PHE A 754 19.57 -20.30 -22.14
C PHE A 754 18.32 -19.43 -22.13
N GLU A 755 18.27 -18.47 -23.05
CA GLU A 755 17.05 -17.79 -23.48
C GLU A 755 16.67 -18.31 -24.87
N ILE A 756 15.40 -18.67 -25.04
CA ILE A 756 14.87 -19.31 -26.24
C ILE A 756 13.78 -18.42 -26.82
N SER A 757 14.06 -17.82 -27.97
CA SER A 757 13.12 -16.98 -28.72
C SER A 757 12.29 -17.85 -29.67
N ILE A 758 10.97 -17.87 -29.45
CA ILE A 758 10.04 -18.83 -30.05
C ILE A 758 9.06 -18.13 -30.99
N PRO A 759 9.06 -18.43 -32.31
CA PRO A 759 8.09 -17.90 -33.25
C PRO A 759 6.63 -18.27 -32.93
N THR A 760 5.73 -17.30 -33.10
CA THR A 760 4.28 -17.39 -32.85
C THR A 760 3.48 -16.93 -34.08
N THR A 761 3.94 -17.33 -35.26
CA THR A 761 3.23 -17.10 -36.52
C THR A 761 1.85 -17.76 -36.49
N SER A 762 0.92 -17.37 -37.38
CA SER A 762 -0.43 -17.95 -37.41
C SER A 762 -0.43 -19.48 -37.58
N SER A 763 0.58 -20.05 -38.24
CA SER A 763 0.77 -21.50 -38.40
C SER A 763 1.43 -22.19 -37.19
N SER A 764 1.96 -21.44 -36.23
CA SER A 764 2.74 -21.97 -35.10
C SER A 764 2.37 -21.34 -33.75
N SER A 765 1.12 -20.87 -33.59
CA SER A 765 0.67 -20.15 -32.39
C SER A 765 0.74 -20.97 -31.10
N SER A 766 0.64 -22.30 -31.20
CA SER A 766 0.79 -23.23 -30.05
C SER A 766 2.24 -23.59 -29.72
N LEU A 767 3.22 -23.21 -30.56
CA LEU A 767 4.61 -23.62 -30.41
C LEU A 767 5.24 -23.19 -29.06
N PRO A 768 5.02 -21.98 -28.52
CA PRO A 768 5.56 -21.62 -27.20
C PRO A 768 5.06 -22.52 -26.09
N ALA A 769 3.76 -22.82 -26.07
CA ALA A 769 3.18 -23.71 -25.08
C ALA A 769 3.74 -25.13 -25.24
N GLN A 770 3.87 -25.63 -26.46
CA GLN A 770 4.46 -26.95 -26.74
C GLN A 770 5.92 -27.04 -26.28
N VAL A 771 6.75 -26.05 -26.59
CA VAL A 771 8.16 -26.00 -26.16
C VAL A 771 8.26 -25.88 -24.64
N THR A 772 7.40 -25.07 -24.02
CA THR A 772 7.39 -24.90 -22.55
C THR A 772 6.98 -26.19 -21.85
N GLU A 773 5.92 -26.85 -22.32
CA GLU A 773 5.47 -28.15 -21.82
C GLU A 773 6.51 -29.26 -22.06
N LEU A 774 7.18 -29.25 -23.21
CA LEU A 774 8.27 -30.17 -23.52
C LEU A 774 9.40 -30.06 -22.49
N LEU A 775 9.85 -28.84 -22.18
CA LEU A 775 10.88 -28.61 -21.15
C LEU A 775 10.40 -29.01 -19.75
N LEU A 776 9.11 -28.85 -19.44
CA LEU A 776 8.50 -29.24 -18.16
C LEU A 776 8.20 -30.75 -18.06
N SER A 777 8.38 -31.52 -19.13
CA SER A 777 8.17 -32.98 -19.12
C SER A 777 9.18 -33.76 -18.26
N GLN A 778 10.22 -33.09 -17.75
CA GLN A 778 11.19 -33.61 -16.79
C GLN A 778 11.03 -32.91 -15.41
N PRO A 779 9.92 -33.13 -14.68
CA PRO A 779 9.55 -32.36 -13.48
C PRO A 779 10.52 -32.54 -12.29
N GLU A 780 11.35 -33.58 -12.33
CA GLU A 780 12.44 -33.81 -11.37
C GLU A 780 13.65 -32.89 -11.60
N LYS A 781 13.79 -32.31 -12.82
CA LYS A 781 14.88 -31.41 -13.22
C LYS A 781 14.42 -29.97 -13.46
N VAL A 782 13.22 -29.78 -14.03
CA VAL A 782 12.72 -28.45 -14.42
C VAL A 782 11.44 -28.09 -13.67
N ARG A 783 11.38 -26.86 -13.17
CA ARG A 783 10.17 -26.23 -12.59
C ARG A 783 9.95 -24.87 -13.20
N LEU A 784 8.72 -24.37 -13.15
CA LEU A 784 8.44 -22.97 -13.45
C LEU A 784 8.92 -22.08 -12.30
N ALA A 785 9.43 -20.89 -12.64
CA ALA A 785 9.81 -19.88 -11.66
C ALA A 785 9.28 -18.50 -12.06
N GLY A 786 8.86 -17.73 -11.06
CA GLY A 786 8.23 -16.43 -11.24
C GLY A 786 9.15 -15.26 -10.90
N LEU A 787 8.58 -14.05 -10.98
CA LEU A 787 9.30 -12.78 -10.76
C LEU A 787 10.01 -12.70 -9.39
N ALA A 788 9.44 -13.29 -8.34
CA ALA A 788 10.04 -13.23 -6.99
C ALA A 788 11.40 -13.97 -6.92
N ALA A 789 11.49 -15.16 -7.50
CA ALA A 789 12.74 -15.90 -7.57
C ALA A 789 13.75 -15.18 -8.48
N ARG A 790 13.28 -14.64 -9.62
CA ARG A 790 14.10 -13.87 -10.57
C ARG A 790 14.82 -12.69 -9.89
N ASP A 791 14.11 -11.89 -9.09
CA ASP A 791 14.68 -10.73 -8.40
C ASP A 791 15.73 -11.11 -7.33
N SER A 792 15.52 -12.21 -6.61
CA SER A 792 16.52 -12.69 -5.65
C SER A 792 17.78 -13.26 -6.31
N LEU A 793 17.64 -14.00 -7.41
CA LEU A 793 18.77 -14.58 -8.15
C LEU A 793 19.65 -13.51 -8.81
N ARG A 794 19.02 -12.53 -9.49
CA ARG A 794 19.74 -11.43 -10.15
C ARG A 794 20.51 -10.58 -9.16
N LEU A 795 19.94 -10.34 -7.97
CA LEU A 795 20.58 -9.51 -6.95
C LEU A 795 21.83 -10.20 -6.41
N GLU A 796 21.74 -11.49 -6.07
CA GLU A 796 22.90 -12.30 -5.68
C GLU A 796 23.99 -12.30 -6.76
N ALA A 797 23.58 -12.32 -8.04
CA ALA A 797 24.47 -12.25 -9.19
C ALA A 797 25.00 -10.83 -9.50
N GLY A 798 24.68 -9.82 -8.70
CA GLY A 798 25.21 -8.47 -8.89
C GLY A 798 24.61 -7.69 -10.07
N MET A 799 23.54 -8.19 -10.68
CA MET A 799 22.93 -7.66 -11.89
C MET A 799 21.96 -6.50 -11.59
N CYS A 800 22.07 -5.42 -12.37
CA CYS A 800 21.23 -4.23 -12.26
C CYS A 800 19.78 -4.52 -12.66
N LEU A 801 18.85 -3.87 -11.99
CA LEU A 801 17.44 -3.76 -12.38
C LEU A 801 17.14 -2.31 -12.80
N TYR A 802 16.78 -2.09 -14.06
CA TYR A 802 16.43 -0.77 -14.56
C TYR A 802 15.25 -0.16 -13.78
N GLY A 803 15.33 1.15 -13.51
CA GLY A 803 14.35 1.90 -12.71
C GLY A 803 14.60 1.83 -11.21
N HIS A 804 15.47 0.92 -10.75
CA HIS A 804 15.89 0.78 -9.36
C HIS A 804 17.38 1.06 -9.20
N ASP A 805 18.21 0.25 -9.85
CA ASP A 805 19.67 0.33 -9.73
C ASP A 805 20.31 1.22 -10.79
N ILE A 806 19.63 1.47 -11.90
CA ILE A 806 20.09 2.32 -13.00
C ILE A 806 18.91 3.07 -13.61
N SER A 807 19.19 4.27 -14.11
CA SER A 807 18.25 5.15 -14.80
C SER A 807 19.04 6.15 -15.66
N THR A 808 18.35 7.09 -16.30
CA THR A 808 18.99 8.20 -17.01
C THR A 808 19.84 9.09 -16.11
N ALA A 809 19.65 9.04 -14.77
CA ALA A 809 20.46 9.79 -13.82
C ALA A 809 21.88 9.22 -13.61
N GLN A 810 22.16 8.01 -14.10
CA GLN A 810 23.46 7.36 -13.94
C GLN A 810 24.12 7.06 -15.27
N THR A 811 25.43 7.27 -15.33
CA THR A 811 26.29 6.81 -16.43
C THR A 811 26.79 5.38 -16.15
N PRO A 812 27.23 4.62 -17.16
CA PRO A 812 27.78 3.28 -16.95
C PRO A 812 28.92 3.21 -15.91
N PRO A 813 29.92 4.12 -15.90
CA PRO A 813 30.95 4.09 -14.85
C PRO A 813 30.40 4.31 -13.43
N THR A 814 29.43 5.22 -13.27
CA THR A 814 28.75 5.48 -11.99
C THR A 814 28.00 4.24 -11.51
N ALA A 815 27.32 3.54 -12.42
CA ALA A 815 26.63 2.27 -12.16
C ALA A 815 27.55 1.05 -11.96
N ALA A 816 28.87 1.24 -11.88
CA ALA A 816 29.86 0.16 -11.86
C ALA A 816 29.76 -0.79 -13.09
N LEU A 817 29.26 -0.26 -14.21
CA LEU A 817 29.14 -0.92 -15.51
C LEU A 817 30.19 -0.41 -16.51
N GLY A 818 31.23 0.29 -16.08
CA GLY A 818 32.27 0.81 -16.99
C GLY A 818 32.95 -0.25 -17.88
N TRP A 819 32.79 -1.53 -17.56
CA TRP A 819 33.24 -2.66 -18.38
C TRP A 819 32.44 -2.83 -19.69
N VAL A 820 31.21 -2.30 -19.79
CA VAL A 820 30.42 -2.36 -21.04
C VAL A 820 30.99 -1.46 -22.15
N VAL A 821 31.82 -0.48 -21.77
CA VAL A 821 32.55 0.37 -22.70
C VAL A 821 33.72 -0.41 -23.28
N GLY A 822 33.64 -0.71 -24.57
CA GLY A 822 34.62 -1.53 -25.28
C GLY A 822 36.03 -0.95 -25.21
N ARG A 823 37.07 -1.80 -25.12
CA ARG A 823 38.45 -1.34 -24.89
C ARG A 823 38.95 -0.40 -26.00
N ASN A 824 38.67 -0.73 -27.26
CA ASN A 824 38.98 0.08 -28.46
C ASN A 824 38.20 1.41 -28.52
N ARG A 825 37.21 1.60 -27.63
CA ARG A 825 36.35 2.79 -27.55
C ARG A 825 36.66 3.68 -26.35
N ARG A 826 37.72 3.38 -25.60
CA ARG A 826 38.12 4.16 -24.41
C ARG A 826 39.15 5.24 -24.71
N ASP A 827 39.78 5.17 -25.87
CA ASP A 827 40.77 6.13 -26.33
C ASP A 827 40.06 7.34 -26.96
N PRO A 828 40.07 8.55 -26.35
CA PRO A 828 39.39 9.71 -26.90
C PRO A 828 39.81 10.09 -28.33
N ASP A 829 41.00 9.69 -28.75
CA ASP A 829 41.55 10.00 -30.07
C ASP A 829 41.11 8.98 -31.15
N SER A 830 40.51 7.86 -30.74
CA SER A 830 39.99 6.84 -31.65
C SER A 830 38.64 7.26 -32.27
N PRO A 831 38.45 7.12 -33.60
CA PRO A 831 37.14 7.33 -34.23
C PRO A 831 36.05 6.43 -33.64
N ALA A 832 36.42 5.24 -33.16
CA ALA A 832 35.47 4.33 -32.53
C ALA A 832 34.92 4.87 -31.21
N SER A 833 35.56 5.86 -30.58
CA SER A 833 35.15 6.42 -29.28
C SER A 833 34.01 7.44 -29.37
N GLN A 834 33.47 7.68 -30.57
CA GLN A 834 32.30 8.50 -30.80
C GLN A 834 31.01 7.71 -30.50
N PHE A 835 30.48 7.87 -29.28
CA PHE A 835 29.16 7.41 -28.87
C PHE A 835 28.47 8.47 -28.00
N ASN A 836 27.15 8.34 -27.85
CA ASN A 836 26.34 9.20 -27.01
C ASN A 836 26.91 9.28 -25.59
N GLY A 837 27.24 10.51 -25.15
CA GLY A 837 27.79 10.76 -23.81
C GLY A 837 29.28 10.42 -23.63
N ALA A 838 30.03 10.12 -24.69
CA ALA A 838 31.46 9.81 -24.60
C ALA A 838 32.28 10.92 -23.90
N SER A 839 31.93 12.19 -24.13
CA SER A 839 32.58 13.34 -23.49
C SER A 839 32.47 13.35 -21.96
N VAL A 840 31.46 12.68 -21.39
CA VAL A 840 31.27 12.53 -19.94
C VAL A 840 31.85 11.19 -19.46
N ILE A 841 31.60 10.11 -20.20
CA ILE A 841 31.92 8.74 -19.79
C ILE A 841 33.44 8.46 -19.86
N LEU A 842 34.13 8.93 -20.89
CA LEU A 842 35.57 8.66 -21.06
C LEU A 842 36.42 9.28 -19.93
N PRO A 843 36.22 10.55 -19.53
CA PRO A 843 36.88 11.10 -18.34
C PRO A 843 36.54 10.35 -17.04
N GLN A 844 35.30 9.85 -16.92
CA GLN A 844 34.87 9.03 -15.78
C GLN A 844 35.64 7.71 -15.68
N LEU A 845 35.96 7.09 -16.81
CA LEU A 845 36.77 5.87 -16.85
C LEU A 845 38.26 6.14 -16.63
N ALA A 846 38.79 7.22 -17.22
CA ALA A 846 40.21 7.55 -17.17
C ALA A 846 40.67 8.02 -15.78
N SER A 847 39.83 8.75 -15.06
CA SER A 847 40.17 9.27 -13.72
C SER A 847 39.01 9.19 -12.72
N PRO A 848 38.50 7.98 -12.40
CA PRO A 848 37.26 7.82 -11.62
C PRO A 848 37.30 8.50 -10.24
N ALA A 849 38.48 8.61 -9.63
CA ALA A 849 38.65 9.27 -8.33
C ALA A 849 38.41 10.79 -8.38
N LYS A 850 38.61 11.43 -9.53
CA LYS A 850 38.44 12.87 -9.72
C LYS A 850 37.06 13.23 -10.29
N THR A 851 36.44 12.31 -11.01
CA THR A 851 35.26 12.59 -11.84
C THR A 851 33.97 11.98 -11.31
N LEU A 852 34.02 10.86 -10.58
CA LEU A 852 32.83 10.27 -9.97
C LEU A 852 32.55 10.88 -8.60
N SER A 853 31.32 11.34 -8.40
CA SER A 853 30.82 11.78 -7.09
C SER A 853 30.28 10.63 -6.24
N GLN A 854 29.78 9.58 -6.89
CA GLN A 854 29.22 8.38 -6.28
C GLN A 854 29.44 7.15 -7.17
N ARG A 855 29.25 5.95 -6.62
CA ARG A 855 29.36 4.69 -7.34
C ARG A 855 28.41 3.64 -6.79
N ARG A 856 27.84 2.80 -7.66
CA ARG A 856 27.09 1.61 -7.26
C ARG A 856 27.99 0.59 -6.56
N ILE A 857 27.51 0.05 -5.44
CA ILE A 857 28.20 -0.92 -4.59
C ILE A 857 27.25 -2.05 -4.18
N GLY A 858 27.83 -3.16 -3.73
CA GLY A 858 27.13 -4.16 -2.93
C GLY A 858 27.35 -3.92 -1.44
N LEU A 859 26.35 -4.22 -0.63
CA LEU A 859 26.36 -4.20 0.83
C LEU A 859 25.95 -5.55 1.39
N THR A 860 26.68 -6.01 2.40
CA THR A 860 26.22 -7.05 3.32
C THR A 860 25.84 -6.37 4.63
N ILE A 861 24.62 -6.56 5.08
CA ILE A 861 24.05 -5.84 6.22
C ILE A 861 23.84 -6.82 7.37
N GLU A 862 24.11 -6.36 8.59
CA GLU A 862 23.90 -7.12 9.81
C GLU A 862 22.46 -7.69 9.87
N LYS A 863 22.32 -8.86 10.51
CA LYS A 863 21.03 -9.55 10.66
C LYS A 863 19.96 -8.63 11.26
N GLY A 864 18.75 -8.76 10.73
CA GLY A 864 17.60 -7.93 11.10
C GLY A 864 16.66 -7.75 9.92
N SER A 865 15.81 -6.72 9.98
CA SER A 865 15.01 -6.34 8.81
C SER A 865 15.93 -5.99 7.63
N PRO A 866 15.63 -6.47 6.40
CA PRO A 866 16.43 -6.13 5.23
C PRO A 866 16.30 -4.64 4.91
N ALA A 867 17.40 -4.00 4.51
CA ALA A 867 17.33 -2.69 3.90
C ALA A 867 16.56 -2.79 2.58
N ARG A 868 15.59 -1.91 2.40
CA ARG A 868 14.82 -1.80 1.17
C ARG A 868 15.30 -0.59 0.38
N GLU A 869 14.88 -0.50 -0.87
CA GLU A 869 15.07 0.69 -1.70
C GLU A 869 14.73 1.97 -0.93
N GLY A 870 15.59 2.97 -1.05
CA GLY A 870 15.50 4.24 -0.33
C GLY A 870 16.14 4.24 1.06
N ALA A 871 16.59 3.10 1.59
CA ALA A 871 17.29 3.07 2.87
C ALA A 871 18.61 3.87 2.79
N VAL A 872 18.80 4.77 3.76
CA VAL A 872 19.93 5.71 3.78
C VAL A 872 21.20 5.01 4.26
N ILE A 873 22.32 5.22 3.56
CA ILE A 873 23.66 4.81 3.99
C ILE A 873 24.31 6.02 4.68
N VAL A 874 24.75 5.85 5.93
CA VAL A 874 25.34 6.91 6.76
C VAL A 874 26.78 6.56 7.14
N ASP A 875 27.57 7.61 7.41
CA ASP A 875 28.96 7.47 7.86
C ASP A 875 28.99 6.91 9.30
N PRO A 876 29.76 5.84 9.57
CA PRO A 876 29.93 5.34 10.94
C PRO A 876 30.52 6.38 11.91
N ALA A 877 31.33 7.32 11.42
CA ALA A 877 31.94 8.39 12.22
C ALA A 877 30.95 9.51 12.56
N ASP A 878 29.98 9.77 11.67
CA ASP A 878 28.90 10.73 11.87
C ASP A 878 27.61 10.21 11.23
N LYS A 879 26.77 9.62 12.08
CA LYS A 879 25.50 8.98 11.68
C LYS A 879 24.46 9.95 11.12
N THR A 880 24.68 11.26 11.23
CA THR A 880 23.83 12.28 10.61
C THR A 880 24.24 12.59 9.17
N THR A 881 25.48 12.26 8.80
CA THR A 881 25.99 12.44 7.44
C THR A 881 25.57 11.28 6.55
N GLN A 882 24.62 11.55 5.66
CA GLN A 882 24.29 10.63 4.56
C GLN A 882 25.45 10.55 3.57
N ILE A 883 25.89 9.32 3.30
CA ILE A 883 26.94 9.01 2.32
C ILE A 883 26.43 8.14 1.18
N GLY A 884 25.16 7.75 1.16
CA GLY A 884 24.58 6.98 0.07
C GLY A 884 23.12 6.57 0.27
N VAL A 885 22.63 5.74 -0.64
CA VAL A 885 21.26 5.20 -0.62
C VAL A 885 21.22 3.81 -1.23
N VAL A 886 20.40 2.93 -0.64
CA VAL A 886 20.12 1.58 -1.14
C VAL A 886 19.13 1.65 -2.30
N THR A 887 19.41 0.92 -3.38
CA THR A 887 18.56 0.82 -4.58
C THR A 887 17.78 -0.49 -4.65
N SER A 888 18.39 -1.60 -4.22
CA SER A 888 17.76 -2.92 -4.18
C SER A 888 18.19 -3.67 -2.91
N GLY A 889 17.30 -4.43 -2.27
CA GLY A 889 17.70 -5.19 -1.07
C GLY A 889 16.69 -6.23 -0.59
N LEU A 890 17.22 -7.40 -0.24
CA LEU A 890 16.48 -8.58 0.23
C LEU A 890 17.40 -9.53 1.04
N PRO A 891 16.82 -10.42 1.86
CA PRO A 891 17.57 -11.53 2.45
C PRO A 891 17.89 -12.57 1.36
N SER A 892 19.18 -12.88 1.19
CA SER A 892 19.67 -13.86 0.20
C SER A 892 19.35 -15.30 0.65
N PRO A 893 18.59 -16.08 -0.15
CA PRO A 893 18.37 -17.50 0.13
C PRO A 893 19.67 -18.31 0.11
N SER A 894 20.54 -18.08 -0.88
CA SER A 894 21.80 -18.83 -1.03
C SER A 894 22.80 -18.58 0.09
N LEU A 895 22.71 -17.44 0.78
CA LEU A 895 23.60 -17.05 1.88
C LEU A 895 22.93 -17.17 3.25
N GLY A 896 22.00 -18.12 3.41
CA GLY A 896 21.38 -18.43 4.71
C GLY A 896 20.56 -17.28 5.30
N GLY A 897 19.92 -16.48 4.45
CA GLY A 897 19.12 -15.32 4.85
C GLY A 897 19.94 -14.07 5.17
N THR A 898 21.23 -14.03 4.80
CA THR A 898 22.05 -12.83 4.95
C THR A 898 21.45 -11.67 4.14
N ASN A 899 21.30 -10.51 4.78
CA ASN A 899 20.76 -9.32 4.11
C ASN A 899 21.80 -8.76 3.14
N ILE A 900 21.47 -8.78 1.84
CA ILE A 900 22.28 -8.18 0.78
C ILE A 900 21.53 -7.03 0.14
N ALA A 901 22.27 -6.02 -0.31
CA ALA A 901 21.69 -4.86 -0.97
C ALA A 901 22.66 -4.25 -1.99
N MET A 902 22.11 -3.66 -3.05
CA MET A 902 22.81 -2.71 -3.91
C MET A 902 22.47 -1.29 -3.48
N GLY A 903 23.39 -0.36 -3.73
CA GLY A 903 23.14 1.06 -3.52
C GLY A 903 24.22 1.93 -4.13
N TYR A 904 24.01 3.23 -4.12
CA TYR A 904 25.04 4.21 -4.50
C TYR A 904 25.66 4.82 -3.27
N ILE A 905 26.98 4.90 -3.25
CA ILE A 905 27.74 5.49 -2.16
C ILE A 905 28.70 6.55 -2.68
N LYS A 906 28.90 7.59 -1.87
CA LYS A 906 29.81 8.69 -2.14
C LYS A 906 31.23 8.19 -2.43
N GLN A 907 31.89 8.85 -3.38
CA GLN A 907 33.27 8.55 -3.71
C GLN A 907 34.18 8.68 -2.47
N GLY A 908 35.06 7.69 -2.27
CA GLY A 908 35.85 7.55 -1.05
C GLY A 908 35.40 6.39 -0.15
N PHE A 909 34.10 6.07 -0.13
CA PHE A 909 33.53 5.00 0.70
C PHE A 909 33.24 3.69 -0.06
N HIS A 910 33.45 3.67 -1.38
CA HIS A 910 33.12 2.52 -2.25
C HIS A 910 34.11 1.35 -2.19
N LYS A 911 35.17 1.42 -1.38
CA LYS A 911 36.21 0.38 -1.34
C LYS A 911 35.64 -0.88 -0.67
N LYS A 912 36.03 -2.05 -1.20
CA LYS A 912 35.70 -3.34 -0.58
C LYS A 912 36.17 -3.35 0.88
N GLY A 913 35.32 -3.82 1.77
CA GLY A 913 35.60 -3.92 3.21
C GLY A 913 35.37 -2.63 3.98
N THR A 914 35.01 -1.52 3.34
CA THR A 914 34.62 -0.31 4.05
C THR A 914 33.39 -0.58 4.90
N GLU A 915 33.50 -0.32 6.20
CA GLU A 915 32.38 -0.34 7.13
C GLU A 915 31.52 0.90 6.91
N VAL A 916 30.21 0.70 6.86
CA VAL A 916 29.20 1.76 6.75
C VAL A 916 28.04 1.39 7.67
N GLU A 917 27.11 2.31 7.87
CA GLU A 917 25.86 1.98 8.54
C GLU A 917 24.67 2.28 7.63
N VAL A 918 23.60 1.51 7.76
CA VAL A 918 22.38 1.64 6.96
C VAL A 918 21.20 1.86 7.89
N LEU A 919 20.41 2.89 7.63
CA LEU A 919 19.20 3.19 8.39
C LEU A 919 18.05 2.30 7.90
N VAL A 920 17.69 1.30 8.68
CA VAL A 920 16.61 0.36 8.37
C VAL A 920 15.50 0.49 9.42
N ARG A 921 14.33 1.00 9.01
CA ARG A 921 13.18 1.21 9.90
C ARG A 921 13.56 1.99 11.17
N ASN A 922 14.25 3.11 10.98
CA ASN A 922 14.80 3.99 12.03
C ASN A 922 15.83 3.32 12.96
N LYS A 923 16.32 2.12 12.64
CA LYS A 923 17.43 1.47 13.33
C LYS A 923 18.67 1.47 12.45
N VAL A 924 19.75 1.98 13.00
CA VAL A 924 21.06 1.93 12.36
C VAL A 924 21.59 0.51 12.43
N ARG A 925 21.93 -0.06 11.28
CA ARG A 925 22.50 -1.41 11.13
C ARG A 925 23.89 -1.30 10.54
N LYS A 926 24.85 -2.02 11.11
CA LYS A 926 26.17 -2.12 10.50
C LYS A 926 26.08 -2.81 9.16
N ALA A 927 26.84 -2.33 8.21
CA ALA A 927 26.97 -2.94 6.91
C ALA A 927 28.41 -2.84 6.42
N THR A 928 28.76 -3.69 5.47
CA THR A 928 30.08 -3.72 4.87
C THR A 928 29.96 -3.69 3.36
N VAL A 929 30.71 -2.79 2.73
CA VAL A 929 30.82 -2.74 1.27
C VAL A 929 31.44 -4.05 0.79
N THR A 930 30.66 -4.83 0.05
CA THR A 930 30.97 -6.20 -0.37
C THR A 930 31.09 -6.26 -1.90
N PRO A 931 32.05 -7.01 -2.45
CA PRO A 931 32.13 -7.18 -3.90
C PRO A 931 30.88 -7.90 -4.43
N MET A 932 30.48 -7.53 -5.65
CA MET A 932 29.46 -8.24 -6.41
C MET A 932 30.13 -9.05 -7.53
N PRO A 933 29.60 -10.24 -7.88
CA PRO A 933 28.42 -10.88 -7.29
C PRO A 933 28.68 -11.45 -5.87
N TRP A 934 27.63 -11.63 -5.08
CA TRP A 934 27.71 -12.30 -3.77
C TRP A 934 27.81 -13.81 -3.92
N VAL A 935 27.10 -14.35 -4.90
CA VAL A 935 27.19 -15.77 -5.30
C VAL A 935 27.94 -15.82 -6.64
N PRO A 936 29.09 -16.50 -6.72
CA PRO A 936 29.87 -16.57 -7.95
C PRO A 936 29.03 -17.08 -9.12
N SER A 937 29.15 -16.41 -10.27
CA SER A 937 28.44 -16.84 -11.48
C SER A 937 29.02 -18.13 -12.04
N LYS A 938 28.17 -19.01 -12.57
CA LYS A 938 28.53 -20.32 -13.15
C LYS A 938 28.34 -20.36 -14.66
N PHE A 939 28.64 -19.26 -15.35
CA PHE A 939 28.52 -19.17 -16.80
C PHE A 939 29.43 -20.20 -17.49
N HIS A 940 28.90 -20.93 -18.47
CA HIS A 940 29.68 -21.87 -19.27
C HIS A 940 30.66 -21.13 -20.18
N ARG A 941 31.96 -21.36 -20.00
CA ARG A 941 33.02 -20.67 -20.73
C ARG A 941 34.02 -21.68 -21.29
N PRO A 942 34.79 -21.33 -22.34
CA PRO A 942 35.90 -22.16 -22.79
C PRO A 942 36.89 -22.38 -21.63
N ALA A 943 37.46 -23.58 -21.57
CA ALA A 943 38.44 -23.98 -20.57
C ALA A 943 39.72 -23.14 -20.64
#